data_AF-A0A6N2YF93-F1
#
_entry.id   AF-A0A6N2YF93-F1
#
_cell.length_a   1.000
_cell.length_b   1.000
_cell.length_c   1.000
_cell.angle_alpha   90.00
_cell.angle_beta   90.00
_cell.angle_gamma   90.00
#
_symmetry.space_group_name_H-M   'P 1'
#
loop_
_entity.id
_entity.type
_entity.pdbx_description
1 polymer ?
#
loop_
_entity_poly.entity_id
_entity_poly.type
_entity_poly.pdbx_seq_one_letter_code
_entity_poly.pdbx_strand_id
1 'polypeptide(L)'
;MDGTIQNYTLDMAADTKKEPLRVKQYDTNSRQARITLKMGGEPWTIPFGCQIHINVRKTDGTLADATCTRIDEHTVLTPITEQMTAVTGTQLGELYFLGSDGDIKTQSFPVVVYEAVMDQVRIESSDDFQSLQGALRQVQISTDMADAATQYATEQGDQARDAAQRAEDAAASIQVAVDAAAAAKVSETNAKTSETASAQTKQEVTDYVESQKAAFVGYSKRESDSRYANALTNSVTGEGGVTVEDAWTAPVLGLDVVGKSEQATTTGAQLLPQPQFNDTKNGITVKTQMDGGISITGTATSAIAFTVAEILLPAGTYILSGLSGLVVGRMYFQLVEISAQGGQFVGELAKVGPVASTTVTIDRDVWARAEIKVLSGVTADSICYPMLNAGDTALPWEPYTGGAPSPSPDYPQDIISTGTVSTGKQMLNADTIVQGMVNAETGALSVTPSFVSSDFIPVKPGDYVLSGEGIKPYLNYVIYFDKEKVIKGNSTIKSSNGKFTVTEGIAYARLRFVSKTGAEGTVTPSEVAALKPMLNAGDTALPWEPYTGGKPSPSVEYPQEVKVTATGGNLFNASKIKTMSAWGATVTNNGDGSITVSGSGVLTDYINQAILFTRDQTLTILGAGNYCMSGKKTYPYFYFTLYDTVEKKVVFEINTKATPSKEITQKLINNENVVLRIGFYGEANTQIIPGVVCPMVNAGDSALPWAPYQSTSATITLTEPLRGIGEYRDRIMCRDGVWGIERWVTKLTLDGSEDWVIYGNSSYISFYTQSVCLPVSMNKREGLCEQLRVMTIGGKNLNTIWLGANNKVVYAIDNQFYNDTLEDKGLANWKAHLAESPLEIITYLDAPTWEPLPAATQQALNALTTYAGTTHLTITAGGPAPEVTLEYVQDTQKAIEQHDTANRQYTDNQIAAIVAALPTATQAAIVDNQTTKLLQEV
;
A
#
# COMPACT_ATOMS: atom_id res chain seq x y z
N MET A 1 2.27 -93.83 -83.94
CA MET A 1 1.76 -95.17 -84.30
C MET A 1 0.28 -95.02 -84.66
N ASP A 2 -0.01 -94.54 -85.87
CA ASP A 2 -1.38 -94.24 -86.36
C ASP A 2 -2.08 -95.49 -86.93
N GLY A 3 -2.27 -96.51 -86.08
CA GLY A 3 -2.97 -97.75 -86.43
C GLY A 3 -3.70 -98.41 -85.24
N THR A 4 -3.86 -97.67 -84.14
CA THR A 4 -4.15 -98.19 -82.79
C THR A 4 -5.53 -97.78 -82.26
N ILE A 5 -6.37 -97.13 -83.07
CA ILE A 5 -7.70 -96.64 -82.65
C ILE A 5 -8.81 -97.35 -83.44
N GLN A 6 -9.64 -98.14 -82.77
CA GLN A 6 -10.86 -98.72 -83.36
C GLN A 6 -12.03 -97.75 -83.20
N ASN A 7 -12.62 -97.29 -84.31
CA ASN A 7 -13.82 -96.46 -84.26
C ASN A 7 -15.06 -97.31 -83.96
N TYR A 8 -15.90 -96.85 -83.06
CA TYR A 8 -17.09 -97.52 -82.58
C TYR A 8 -18.25 -96.55 -82.48
N THR A 9 -19.48 -97.02 -82.63
CA THR A 9 -20.68 -96.20 -82.43
C THR A 9 -21.64 -96.93 -81.52
N LEU A 10 -22.06 -96.26 -80.44
CA LEU A 10 -23.04 -96.76 -79.48
C LEU A 10 -24.30 -95.87 -79.52
N ASP A 11 -25.46 -96.51 -79.51
CA ASP A 11 -26.77 -95.89 -79.30
C ASP A 11 -27.13 -95.95 -77.81
N MET A 12 -27.35 -94.78 -77.20
CA MET A 12 -27.65 -94.63 -75.79
C MET A 12 -28.99 -95.26 -75.39
N ALA A 13 -29.92 -95.47 -76.34
CA ALA A 13 -31.25 -96.01 -76.08
C ALA A 13 -31.39 -97.52 -76.39
N ALA A 14 -30.36 -98.16 -76.96
CA ALA A 14 -30.37 -99.58 -77.27
C ALA A 14 -29.89 -100.44 -76.10
N ASP A 15 -30.18 -101.74 -76.12
CA ASP A 15 -29.77 -102.69 -75.08
C ASP A 15 -28.30 -103.15 -75.26
N THR A 16 -27.97 -103.78 -76.40
CA THR A 16 -26.65 -104.37 -76.65
C THR A 16 -26.19 -104.22 -78.10
N LYS A 17 -24.91 -103.88 -78.32
CA LYS A 17 -24.28 -103.84 -79.66
C LYS A 17 -23.82 -105.23 -80.02
N LYS A 18 -24.17 -105.72 -81.21
CA LYS A 18 -23.81 -107.10 -81.63
C LYS A 18 -22.39 -107.21 -82.18
N GLU A 19 -21.86 -106.15 -82.77
CA GLU A 19 -20.48 -106.11 -83.22
C GLU A 19 -19.56 -106.09 -81.99
N PRO A 20 -18.39 -106.78 -82.02
CA PRO A 20 -17.42 -106.73 -80.93
C PRO A 20 -16.21 -105.81 -81.21
N LEU A 21 -15.66 -105.25 -80.13
CA LEU A 21 -14.33 -104.66 -80.10
C LEU A 21 -13.28 -105.78 -79.96
N ARG A 22 -12.24 -105.84 -80.80
CA ARG A 22 -11.32 -106.99 -80.85
C ARG A 22 -9.88 -106.64 -80.42
N VAL A 23 -9.33 -107.40 -79.47
CA VAL A 23 -7.99 -107.16 -78.86
C VAL A 23 -7.23 -108.47 -78.58
N LYS A 24 -5.92 -108.41 -78.30
CA LYS A 24 -5.08 -109.56 -77.91
C LYS A 24 -4.69 -109.50 -76.43
N GLN A 25 -4.49 -110.66 -75.80
CA GLN A 25 -4.08 -110.78 -74.40
C GLN A 25 -2.69 -110.14 -74.20
N TYR A 26 -2.54 -109.32 -73.15
CA TYR A 26 -1.30 -108.61 -72.76
C TYR A 26 -0.84 -107.44 -73.66
N ASP A 27 -1.70 -106.88 -74.52
CA ASP A 27 -1.38 -105.63 -75.21
C ASP A 27 -1.36 -104.45 -74.20
N THR A 28 -0.17 -103.95 -73.84
CA THR A 28 0.01 -102.92 -72.79
C THR A 28 0.10 -101.47 -73.30
N ASN A 29 0.13 -101.23 -74.61
CA ASN A 29 0.38 -99.86 -75.11
C ASN A 29 -0.12 -99.50 -76.52
N SER A 30 -1.14 -100.18 -77.08
CA SER A 30 -1.49 -99.94 -78.50
C SER A 30 -2.95 -100.12 -78.95
N ARG A 31 -3.97 -100.08 -78.08
CA ARG A 31 -5.38 -100.09 -78.55
C ARG A 31 -6.29 -99.17 -77.73
N GLN A 32 -6.71 -98.06 -78.32
CA GLN A 32 -7.81 -97.23 -77.82
C GLN A 32 -9.06 -97.48 -78.69
N ALA A 33 -10.26 -97.30 -78.13
CA ALA A 33 -11.48 -97.26 -78.92
C ALA A 33 -12.02 -95.83 -78.96
N ARG A 34 -12.31 -95.33 -80.16
CA ARG A 34 -12.96 -94.02 -80.34
C ARG A 34 -14.44 -94.27 -80.52
N ILE A 35 -15.22 -93.99 -79.50
CA ILE A 35 -16.63 -94.31 -79.41
C ILE A 35 -17.46 -93.04 -79.63
N THR A 36 -18.22 -93.00 -80.72
CA THR A 36 -19.21 -91.94 -81.02
C THR A 36 -20.57 -92.34 -80.47
N LEU A 37 -21.24 -91.42 -79.78
CA LEU A 37 -22.51 -91.65 -79.11
C LEU A 37 -23.67 -91.09 -79.94
N LYS A 38 -24.74 -91.89 -80.07
CA LYS A 38 -25.97 -91.51 -80.75
C LYS A 38 -27.19 -91.88 -79.91
N MET A 39 -28.35 -91.30 -80.19
CA MET A 39 -29.62 -91.71 -79.58
C MET A 39 -30.70 -91.69 -80.67
N GLY A 40 -31.22 -92.85 -81.05
CA GLY A 40 -32.24 -92.95 -82.11
C GLY A 40 -31.73 -92.51 -83.49
N GLY A 41 -30.43 -92.66 -83.76
CA GLY A 41 -29.78 -92.26 -85.02
C GLY A 41 -29.12 -90.88 -85.03
N GLU A 42 -29.53 -89.98 -84.13
CA GLU A 42 -28.98 -88.62 -84.00
C GLU A 42 -27.79 -88.56 -83.04
N PRO A 43 -26.81 -87.64 -83.21
CA PRO A 43 -25.70 -87.46 -82.28
C PRO A 43 -26.18 -87.18 -80.85
N TRP A 44 -25.60 -87.88 -79.87
CA TRP A 44 -25.92 -87.67 -78.45
C TRP A 44 -24.84 -86.81 -77.78
N THR A 45 -25.24 -85.71 -77.14
CA THR A 45 -24.30 -84.75 -76.53
C THR A 45 -23.88 -85.18 -75.13
N ILE A 46 -22.58 -85.29 -74.91
CA ILE A 46 -21.98 -85.57 -73.60
C ILE A 46 -22.14 -84.34 -72.69
N PRO A 47 -22.78 -84.47 -71.52
CA PRO A 47 -22.93 -83.38 -70.56
C PRO A 47 -21.59 -82.74 -70.15
N PHE A 48 -21.60 -81.42 -69.94
CA PHE A 48 -20.41 -80.68 -69.52
C PHE A 48 -20.00 -81.05 -68.09
N GLY A 49 -18.69 -81.26 -67.85
CA GLY A 49 -18.16 -81.57 -66.52
C GLY A 49 -18.29 -83.03 -66.05
N CYS A 50 -18.80 -83.93 -66.89
CA CYS A 50 -18.96 -85.35 -66.57
C CYS A 50 -17.63 -86.13 -66.59
N GLN A 51 -17.41 -87.03 -65.62
CA GLN A 51 -16.33 -88.02 -65.66
C GLN A 51 -16.78 -89.27 -66.43
N ILE A 52 -15.95 -89.77 -67.34
CA ILE A 52 -16.31 -90.85 -68.26
C ILE A 52 -15.44 -92.06 -67.96
N HIS A 53 -16.04 -93.23 -67.79
CA HIS A 53 -15.35 -94.49 -67.53
C HIS A 53 -15.81 -95.58 -68.50
N ILE A 54 -14.92 -96.52 -68.80
CA ILE A 54 -15.27 -97.79 -69.42
C ILE A 54 -15.21 -98.88 -68.35
N ASN A 55 -16.27 -99.65 -68.24
CA ASN A 55 -16.32 -100.81 -67.36
C ASN A 55 -16.37 -102.08 -68.21
N VAL A 56 -15.45 -103.01 -67.96
CA VAL A 56 -15.40 -104.31 -68.62
C VAL A 56 -15.55 -105.40 -67.56
N ARG A 57 -16.60 -106.22 -67.71
CA ARG A 57 -16.77 -107.45 -66.94
C ARG A 57 -16.14 -108.62 -67.68
N LYS A 58 -15.17 -109.25 -67.03
CA LYS A 58 -14.46 -110.39 -67.59
C LYS A 58 -15.20 -111.71 -67.35
N THR A 59 -14.92 -112.71 -68.19
CA THR A 59 -15.51 -114.06 -68.15
C THR A 59 -15.13 -114.84 -66.91
N ASP A 60 -14.02 -114.48 -66.24
CA ASP A 60 -13.61 -115.04 -64.94
C ASP A 60 -14.33 -114.39 -63.75
N GLY A 61 -15.25 -113.45 -64.00
CA GLY A 61 -16.01 -112.72 -62.97
C GLY A 61 -15.31 -111.47 -62.43
N THR A 62 -14.07 -111.20 -62.82
CA THR A 62 -13.36 -109.99 -62.39
C THR A 62 -13.77 -108.77 -63.22
N LEU A 63 -13.74 -107.58 -62.61
CA LEU A 63 -14.03 -106.31 -63.26
C LEU A 63 -12.74 -105.57 -63.59
N ALA A 64 -12.75 -104.78 -64.65
CA ALA A 64 -11.71 -103.81 -64.94
C ALA A 64 -12.36 -102.50 -65.41
N ASP A 65 -11.93 -101.39 -64.84
CA ASP A 65 -12.38 -100.05 -65.22
C ASP A 65 -11.21 -99.16 -65.65
N ALA A 66 -11.52 -98.12 -66.43
CA ALA A 66 -10.56 -97.07 -66.73
C ALA A 66 -11.27 -95.76 -67.08
N THR A 67 -10.65 -94.63 -66.71
CA THR A 67 -11.10 -93.31 -67.11
C THR A 67 -10.88 -93.10 -68.61
N CYS A 68 -11.87 -92.52 -69.26
CA CYS A 68 -11.89 -92.22 -70.68
C CYS A 68 -11.69 -90.73 -70.91
N THR A 69 -11.20 -90.37 -72.09
CA THR A 69 -10.97 -88.97 -72.48
C THR A 69 -12.07 -88.53 -73.44
N ARG A 70 -12.78 -87.45 -73.11
CA ARG A 70 -13.69 -86.79 -74.06
C ARG A 70 -12.86 -86.14 -75.19
N ILE A 71 -13.16 -86.50 -76.44
CA ILE A 71 -12.51 -85.89 -77.62
C ILE A 71 -13.28 -84.64 -78.06
N ASP A 72 -14.61 -84.76 -78.14
CA ASP A 72 -15.51 -83.70 -78.56
C ASP A 72 -16.88 -83.84 -77.85
N GLU A 73 -17.92 -83.17 -78.33
CA GLU A 73 -19.24 -83.18 -77.69
C GLU A 73 -20.01 -84.51 -77.84
N HIS A 74 -19.56 -85.42 -78.70
CA HIS A 74 -20.26 -86.69 -79.00
C HIS A 74 -19.35 -87.92 -78.96
N THR A 75 -18.04 -87.74 -78.80
CA THR A 75 -17.04 -88.80 -78.98
C THR A 75 -16.14 -88.94 -77.76
N VAL A 76 -15.92 -90.19 -77.35
CA VAL A 76 -15.08 -90.61 -76.23
C VAL A 76 -13.93 -91.48 -76.73
N LEU A 77 -12.73 -91.27 -76.21
CA LEU A 77 -11.57 -92.14 -76.39
C LEU A 77 -11.40 -93.02 -75.16
N THR A 78 -11.58 -94.32 -75.33
CA THR A 78 -11.53 -95.31 -74.24
C THR A 78 -10.23 -96.11 -74.30
N PRO A 79 -9.42 -96.13 -73.22
CA PRO A 79 -8.23 -96.97 -73.16
C PRO A 79 -8.64 -98.43 -72.92
N ILE A 80 -8.02 -99.36 -73.65
CA ILE A 80 -8.11 -100.80 -73.33
C ILE A 80 -6.86 -101.18 -72.55
N THR A 81 -7.03 -101.50 -71.27
CA THR A 81 -5.91 -101.74 -70.34
C THR A 81 -5.46 -103.20 -70.32
N GLU A 82 -4.25 -103.44 -69.79
CA GLU A 82 -3.73 -104.79 -69.55
C GLU A 82 -4.71 -105.63 -68.69
N GLN A 83 -5.33 -105.01 -67.69
CA GLN A 83 -6.31 -105.69 -66.83
C GLN A 83 -7.58 -106.11 -67.57
N MET A 84 -8.02 -105.34 -68.57
CA MET A 84 -9.17 -105.68 -69.43
C MET A 84 -8.84 -106.81 -70.41
N THR A 85 -7.56 -106.97 -70.76
CA THR A 85 -7.08 -108.01 -71.70
C THR A 85 -6.41 -109.19 -71.00
N ALA A 86 -6.35 -109.23 -69.67
CA ALA A 86 -5.66 -110.30 -68.93
C ALA A 86 -6.28 -111.69 -69.11
N VAL A 87 -7.56 -111.78 -69.47
CA VAL A 87 -8.32 -113.04 -69.61
C VAL A 87 -8.81 -113.17 -71.05
N THR A 88 -8.56 -114.31 -71.67
CA THR A 88 -9.04 -114.63 -73.03
C THR A 88 -10.54 -114.91 -73.04
N GLY A 89 -11.24 -114.48 -74.10
CA GLY A 89 -12.69 -114.70 -74.25
C GLY A 89 -13.45 -113.44 -74.65
N THR A 90 -14.78 -113.55 -74.77
CA THR A 90 -15.67 -112.42 -75.05
C THR A 90 -16.12 -111.77 -73.74
N GLN A 91 -15.51 -110.64 -73.41
CA GLN A 91 -15.83 -109.81 -72.25
C GLN A 91 -17.02 -108.88 -72.57
N LEU A 92 -17.69 -108.34 -71.54
CA LEU A 92 -18.82 -107.43 -71.69
C LEU A 92 -18.44 -106.02 -71.23
N GLY A 93 -18.50 -105.04 -72.13
CA GLY A 93 -18.17 -103.64 -71.89
C GLY A 93 -19.39 -102.71 -71.87
N GLU A 94 -19.31 -101.64 -71.09
CA GLU A 94 -20.23 -100.50 -71.11
C GLU A 94 -19.46 -99.20 -70.82
N LEU A 95 -19.93 -98.05 -71.33
CA LEU A 95 -19.46 -96.76 -70.84
C LEU A 95 -20.38 -96.22 -69.77
N TYR A 96 -19.79 -95.55 -68.80
CA TYR A 96 -20.43 -94.99 -67.63
C TYR A 96 -20.03 -93.52 -67.48
N PHE A 97 -21.04 -92.65 -67.43
CA PHE A 97 -20.91 -91.20 -67.38
C PHE A 97 -21.39 -90.73 -66.00
N LEU A 98 -20.48 -90.18 -65.19
CA LEU A 98 -20.73 -89.65 -63.84
C LEU A 98 -20.93 -88.13 -63.92
N GLY A 99 -22.14 -87.66 -63.64
CA GLY A 99 -22.51 -86.23 -63.67
C GLY A 99 -23.14 -85.76 -62.37
N SER A 100 -23.16 -84.45 -62.11
CA SER A 100 -23.77 -83.87 -60.89
C SER A 100 -25.27 -84.14 -60.76
N ASP A 101 -25.95 -84.36 -61.90
CA ASP A 101 -27.40 -84.46 -62.00
C ASP A 101 -27.89 -85.92 -62.21
N GLY A 102 -26.96 -86.90 -62.12
CA GLY A 102 -27.22 -88.33 -62.25
C GLY A 102 -26.31 -89.03 -63.25
N ASP A 103 -26.19 -90.36 -63.11
CA ASP A 103 -25.29 -91.15 -63.94
C ASP A 103 -26.00 -91.79 -65.14
N ILE A 104 -25.31 -91.86 -66.28
CA ILE A 104 -25.83 -92.44 -67.52
C ILE A 104 -24.92 -93.60 -67.96
N LYS A 105 -25.53 -94.71 -68.40
CA LYS A 105 -24.83 -95.86 -68.98
C LYS A 105 -25.18 -96.00 -70.46
N THR A 106 -24.24 -96.48 -71.26
CA THR A 106 -24.50 -96.83 -72.66
C THR A 106 -25.17 -98.19 -72.75
N GLN A 107 -25.65 -98.52 -73.96
CA GLN A 107 -25.80 -99.93 -74.34
C GLN A 107 -24.50 -100.72 -74.08
N SER A 108 -24.64 -101.99 -73.74
CA SER A 108 -23.47 -102.87 -73.56
C SER A 108 -22.89 -103.31 -74.92
N PHE A 109 -21.61 -103.70 -74.96
CA PHE A 109 -20.94 -104.18 -76.16
C PHE A 109 -19.89 -105.25 -75.86
N PRO A 110 -19.72 -106.27 -76.71
CA PRO A 110 -18.73 -107.31 -76.49
C PRO A 110 -17.30 -106.82 -76.79
N VAL A 111 -16.35 -107.22 -75.94
CA VAL A 111 -14.90 -107.02 -76.09
C VAL A 111 -14.23 -108.39 -76.20
N VAL A 112 -13.78 -108.79 -77.39
CA VAL A 112 -13.19 -110.11 -77.65
C VAL A 112 -11.67 -110.05 -77.49
N VAL A 113 -11.13 -110.87 -76.58
CA VAL A 113 -9.70 -111.01 -76.29
C VAL A 113 -9.17 -112.34 -76.83
N TYR A 114 -8.21 -112.29 -77.76
CA TYR A 114 -7.53 -113.46 -78.33
C TYR A 114 -6.26 -113.85 -77.54
N GLU A 115 -5.99 -115.15 -77.41
CA GLU A 115 -4.83 -115.71 -76.70
C GLU A 115 -3.47 -115.31 -77.32
N ALA A 116 -2.47 -115.07 -76.47
CA ALA A 116 -1.09 -114.79 -76.87
C ALA A 116 -0.25 -116.10 -76.93
N VAL A 117 0.61 -116.23 -77.94
CA VAL A 117 1.31 -117.49 -78.28
C VAL A 117 2.57 -117.76 -77.41
N MET A 118 2.96 -116.85 -76.51
CA MET A 118 4.26 -116.89 -75.82
C MET A 118 4.14 -117.42 -74.38
N ASP A 119 4.83 -118.53 -74.07
CA ASP A 119 4.89 -119.16 -72.74
C ASP A 119 6.10 -118.65 -71.94
N GLN A 120 5.84 -117.67 -71.07
CA GLN A 120 6.85 -116.89 -70.32
C GLN A 120 7.43 -117.65 -69.12
N VAL A 121 6.76 -118.69 -68.63
CA VAL A 121 7.10 -119.39 -67.37
C VAL A 121 8.37 -120.26 -67.50
N ARG A 122 8.76 -120.63 -68.73
CA ARG A 122 9.88 -121.56 -68.98
C ARG A 122 11.25 -120.89 -69.20
N ILE A 123 11.30 -119.56 -69.34
CA ILE A 123 12.54 -118.78 -69.52
C ILE A 123 13.02 -118.15 -68.19
N GLU A 124 12.10 -117.84 -67.28
CA GLU A 124 12.39 -117.13 -66.01
C GLU A 124 13.16 -117.99 -64.97
N SER A 125 13.34 -119.30 -65.18
CA SER A 125 13.99 -120.20 -64.21
C SER A 125 15.46 -120.55 -64.49
N SER A 126 16.18 -119.81 -65.35
CA SER A 126 17.61 -120.08 -65.62
C SER A 126 18.54 -119.20 -64.76
N ASP A 127 19.58 -119.80 -64.19
CA ASP A 127 20.49 -119.16 -63.22
C ASP A 127 21.25 -117.95 -63.79
N ASP A 128 21.49 -117.91 -65.10
CA ASP A 128 22.18 -116.80 -65.78
C ASP A 128 21.34 -115.51 -65.80
N PHE A 129 20.00 -115.61 -65.81
CA PHE A 129 19.09 -114.46 -65.80
C PHE A 129 19.05 -113.76 -64.44
N GLN A 130 19.17 -114.52 -63.34
CA GLN A 130 19.19 -113.99 -61.98
C GLN A 130 20.44 -113.16 -61.68
N SER A 131 21.61 -113.54 -62.20
CA SER A 131 22.87 -112.82 -61.98
C SER A 131 22.91 -111.46 -62.69
N LEU A 132 22.37 -111.36 -63.91
CA LEU A 132 22.29 -110.09 -64.63
C LEU A 132 21.29 -109.12 -63.96
N GLN A 133 20.20 -109.65 -63.38
CA GLN A 133 19.23 -108.85 -62.63
C GLN A 133 19.83 -108.23 -61.35
N GLY A 134 20.74 -108.95 -60.68
CA GLY A 134 21.46 -108.44 -59.51
C GLY A 134 22.39 -107.26 -59.82
N ALA A 135 23.15 -107.33 -60.92
CA ALA A 135 24.09 -106.27 -61.31
C ALA A 135 23.39 -104.96 -61.71
N LEU A 136 22.27 -105.05 -62.45
CA LEU A 136 21.50 -103.89 -62.88
C LEU A 136 20.81 -103.17 -61.69
N ARG A 137 20.42 -103.90 -60.64
CA ARG A 137 19.78 -103.31 -59.45
C ARG A 137 20.72 -102.41 -58.66
N GLN A 138 22.01 -102.72 -58.61
CA GLN A 138 22.98 -101.95 -57.84
C GLN A 138 23.37 -100.62 -58.51
N VAL A 139 23.38 -100.59 -59.84
CA VAL A 139 23.59 -99.35 -60.61
C VAL A 139 22.42 -98.37 -60.40
N GLN A 140 21.18 -98.87 -60.36
CA GLN A 140 20.01 -98.04 -60.08
C GLN A 140 20.10 -97.39 -58.69
N ILE A 141 20.42 -98.17 -57.64
CA ILE A 141 20.54 -97.68 -56.27
C ILE A 141 21.60 -96.57 -56.15
N SER A 142 22.75 -96.70 -56.82
CA SER A 142 23.79 -95.66 -56.81
C SER A 142 23.37 -94.38 -57.55
N THR A 143 22.56 -94.50 -58.60
CA THR A 143 22.08 -93.34 -59.36
C THR A 143 21.03 -92.57 -58.56
N ASP A 144 20.08 -93.28 -57.94
CA ASP A 144 19.04 -92.68 -57.10
C ASP A 144 19.65 -91.94 -55.87
N MET A 145 20.73 -92.48 -55.28
CA MET A 145 21.45 -91.80 -54.20
C MET A 145 22.18 -90.53 -54.66
N ALA A 146 22.70 -90.51 -55.88
CA ALA A 146 23.38 -89.34 -56.43
C ALA A 146 22.39 -88.21 -56.75
N ASP A 147 21.21 -88.54 -57.27
CA ASP A 147 20.14 -87.58 -57.53
C ASP A 147 19.59 -86.99 -56.22
N ALA A 148 19.38 -87.82 -55.19
CA ALA A 148 18.94 -87.37 -53.87
C ALA A 148 19.96 -86.42 -53.19
N ALA A 149 21.26 -86.71 -53.31
CA ALA A 149 22.31 -85.84 -52.77
C ALA A 149 22.39 -84.48 -53.50
N THR A 150 22.17 -84.47 -54.81
CA THR A 150 22.16 -83.25 -55.63
C THR A 150 20.97 -82.36 -55.30
N GLN A 151 19.78 -82.95 -55.11
CA GLN A 151 18.58 -82.21 -54.67
C GLN A 151 18.79 -81.58 -53.28
N TYR A 152 19.30 -82.36 -52.32
CA TYR A 152 19.58 -81.85 -50.97
C TYR A 152 20.60 -80.69 -50.96
N ALA A 153 21.67 -80.80 -51.75
CA ALA A 153 22.66 -79.74 -51.88
C ALA A 153 22.07 -78.45 -52.49
N THR A 154 21.15 -78.57 -53.45
CA THR A 154 20.47 -77.43 -54.06
C THR A 154 19.55 -76.73 -53.07
N GLU A 155 18.75 -77.49 -52.31
CA GLU A 155 17.87 -76.94 -51.27
C GLU A 155 18.63 -76.19 -50.16
N GLN A 156 19.79 -76.72 -49.74
CA GLN A 156 20.64 -76.02 -48.76
C GLN A 156 21.23 -74.72 -49.33
N GLY A 157 21.61 -74.71 -50.61
CA GLY A 157 22.07 -73.51 -51.30
C GLY A 157 21.00 -72.42 -51.39
N ASP A 158 19.76 -72.79 -51.70
CA ASP A 158 18.63 -71.86 -51.74
C ASP A 158 18.31 -71.30 -50.35
N GLN A 159 18.30 -72.13 -49.31
CA GLN A 159 18.08 -71.67 -47.93
C GLN A 159 19.15 -70.67 -47.45
N ALA A 160 20.42 -70.91 -47.81
CA ALA A 160 21.52 -70.01 -47.48
C ALA A 160 21.40 -68.65 -48.20
N ARG A 161 20.98 -68.65 -49.48
CA ARG A 161 20.71 -67.42 -50.24
C ARG A 161 19.59 -66.60 -49.60
N ASP A 162 18.48 -67.25 -49.24
CA ASP A 162 17.34 -66.58 -48.62
C ASP A 162 17.69 -66.02 -47.23
N ALA A 163 18.56 -66.70 -46.48
CA ALA A 163 19.07 -66.20 -45.21
C ALA A 163 19.96 -64.96 -45.38
N ALA A 164 20.83 -64.94 -46.41
CA ALA A 164 21.66 -63.78 -46.73
C ALA A 164 20.81 -62.57 -47.14
N GLN A 165 19.80 -62.76 -48.00
CA GLN A 165 18.90 -61.69 -48.41
C GLN A 165 18.17 -61.07 -47.21
N ARG A 166 17.66 -61.90 -46.28
CA ARG A 166 17.02 -61.40 -45.06
C ARG A 166 17.95 -60.58 -44.17
N ALA A 167 19.24 -60.92 -44.12
CA ALA A 167 20.23 -60.17 -43.37
C ALA A 167 20.52 -58.80 -44.01
N GLU A 168 20.58 -58.74 -45.35
CA GLU A 168 20.72 -57.48 -46.09
C GLU A 168 19.51 -56.57 -45.90
N ASP A 169 18.30 -57.12 -46.01
CA ASP A 169 17.05 -56.36 -45.81
C ASP A 169 16.97 -55.80 -44.37
N ALA A 170 17.40 -56.59 -43.37
CA ALA A 170 17.46 -56.14 -41.98
C ALA A 170 18.48 -55.01 -41.78
N ALA A 171 19.65 -55.10 -42.42
CA ALA A 171 20.67 -54.05 -42.36
C ALA A 171 20.19 -52.74 -42.99
N ALA A 172 19.50 -52.81 -44.14
CA ALA A 172 18.90 -51.65 -44.79
C ALA A 172 17.83 -50.99 -43.90
N SER A 173 16.99 -51.78 -43.24
CA SER A 173 15.96 -51.28 -42.31
C SER A 173 16.58 -50.56 -41.09
N ILE A 174 17.68 -51.09 -40.54
CA ILE A 174 18.42 -50.44 -39.46
C ILE A 174 18.96 -49.08 -39.91
N GLN A 175 19.51 -48.98 -41.12
CA GLN A 175 20.04 -47.71 -41.63
C GLN A 175 18.95 -46.65 -41.76
N VAL A 176 17.76 -47.02 -42.27
CA VAL A 176 16.61 -46.10 -42.34
C VAL A 176 16.19 -45.61 -40.95
N ALA A 177 16.21 -46.49 -39.94
CA ALA A 177 15.90 -46.10 -38.56
C ALA A 177 16.96 -45.15 -37.96
N VAL A 178 18.24 -45.36 -38.28
CA VAL A 178 19.34 -44.46 -37.88
C VAL A 178 19.18 -43.08 -38.51
N ASP A 179 18.86 -43.02 -39.79
CA ASP A 179 18.67 -41.76 -40.51
C ASP A 179 17.45 -40.99 -39.97
N ALA A 180 16.36 -41.69 -39.66
CA ALA A 180 15.18 -41.11 -39.03
C ALA A 180 15.49 -40.56 -37.63
N ALA A 181 16.30 -41.27 -36.83
CA ALA A 181 16.73 -40.79 -35.52
C ALA A 181 17.63 -39.54 -35.63
N ALA A 182 18.50 -39.47 -36.63
CA ALA A 182 19.32 -38.29 -36.89
C ALA A 182 18.45 -37.08 -37.28
N ALA A 183 17.45 -37.27 -38.15
CA ALA A 183 16.50 -36.23 -38.54
C ALA A 183 15.67 -35.71 -37.34
N ALA A 184 15.22 -36.61 -36.47
CA ALA A 184 14.50 -36.23 -35.25
C ALA A 184 15.36 -35.34 -34.33
N LYS A 185 16.66 -35.65 -34.18
CA LYS A 185 17.59 -34.85 -33.37
C LYS A 185 17.86 -33.45 -33.95
N VAL A 186 17.91 -33.34 -35.28
CA VAL A 186 18.00 -32.02 -35.95
C VAL A 186 16.72 -31.23 -35.72
N SER A 187 15.54 -31.87 -35.83
CA SER A 187 14.26 -31.21 -35.55
C SER A 187 14.15 -30.72 -34.10
N GLU A 188 14.62 -31.49 -33.12
CA GLU A 188 14.67 -31.07 -31.72
C GLU A 188 15.57 -29.83 -31.53
N THR A 189 16.72 -29.81 -32.19
CA THR A 189 17.66 -28.68 -32.15
C THR A 189 17.05 -27.42 -32.76
N ASN A 190 16.35 -27.56 -33.89
CA ASN A 190 15.66 -26.45 -34.54
C ASN A 190 14.51 -25.92 -33.68
N ALA A 191 13.76 -26.79 -33.01
CA ALA A 191 12.71 -26.37 -32.07
C ALA A 191 13.28 -25.54 -30.92
N LYS A 192 14.37 -26.00 -30.27
CA LYS A 192 15.07 -25.24 -29.21
C LYS A 192 15.59 -23.89 -29.69
N THR A 193 16.10 -23.83 -30.92
CA THR A 193 16.60 -22.57 -31.52
C THR A 193 15.45 -21.59 -31.74
N SER A 194 14.31 -22.07 -32.27
CA SER A 194 13.10 -21.26 -32.45
C SER A 194 12.51 -20.77 -31.13
N GLU A 195 12.50 -21.60 -30.08
CA GLU A 195 12.08 -21.19 -28.73
C GLU A 195 12.97 -20.06 -28.19
N THR A 196 14.29 -20.20 -28.35
CA THR A 196 15.26 -19.19 -27.91
C THR A 196 15.08 -17.88 -28.67
N ALA A 197 14.93 -17.94 -30.00
CA ALA A 197 14.68 -16.76 -30.83
C ALA A 197 13.35 -16.09 -30.48
N SER A 198 12.29 -16.87 -30.23
CA SER A 198 11.00 -16.32 -29.79
C SER A 198 11.09 -15.63 -28.42
N ALA A 199 11.87 -16.18 -27.48
CA ALA A 199 12.09 -15.56 -26.18
C ALA A 199 12.87 -14.24 -26.29
N GLN A 200 13.91 -14.21 -27.13
CA GLN A 200 14.69 -13.01 -27.39
C GLN A 200 13.84 -11.91 -28.05
N THR A 201 13.10 -12.24 -29.10
CA THR A 201 12.18 -11.29 -29.76
C THR A 201 11.15 -10.73 -28.78
N LYS A 202 10.59 -11.57 -27.90
CA LYS A 202 9.65 -11.11 -26.86
C LYS A 202 10.30 -10.09 -25.92
N GLN A 203 11.56 -10.31 -25.54
CA GLN A 203 12.31 -9.39 -24.69
C GLN A 203 12.58 -8.07 -25.42
N GLU A 204 13.09 -8.13 -26.65
CA GLU A 204 13.38 -6.94 -27.47
C GLU A 204 12.13 -6.08 -27.71
N VAL A 205 10.97 -6.70 -27.98
CA VAL A 205 9.68 -5.99 -28.09
C VAL A 205 9.27 -5.34 -26.77
N THR A 206 9.47 -6.05 -25.64
CA THR A 206 9.16 -5.50 -24.31
C THR A 206 10.01 -4.27 -24.01
N ASP A 207 11.33 -4.37 -24.22
CA ASP A 207 12.27 -3.28 -23.97
C ASP A 207 11.99 -2.07 -24.87
N TYR A 208 11.66 -2.31 -26.14
CA TYR A 208 11.27 -1.26 -27.07
C TYR A 208 9.99 -0.54 -26.62
N VAL A 209 8.93 -1.28 -26.24
CA VAL A 209 7.68 -0.69 -25.75
C VAL A 209 7.93 0.15 -24.49
N GLU A 210 8.74 -0.33 -23.54
CA GLU A 210 9.09 0.43 -22.35
C GLU A 210 9.85 1.73 -22.68
N SER A 211 10.75 1.70 -23.65
CA SER A 211 11.51 2.89 -24.07
C SER A 211 10.64 4.01 -24.65
N GLN A 212 9.51 3.66 -25.28
CA GLN A 212 8.65 4.63 -25.98
C GLN A 212 7.58 5.26 -25.07
N LYS A 213 7.24 4.63 -23.94
CA LYS A 213 6.19 5.10 -23.02
C LYS A 213 6.40 6.53 -22.52
N ALA A 214 7.63 6.90 -22.16
CA ALA A 214 7.94 8.23 -21.64
C ALA A 214 7.78 9.37 -22.66
N ALA A 215 7.75 9.07 -23.97
CA ALA A 215 7.57 10.06 -25.03
C ALA A 215 6.09 10.27 -25.42
N PHE A 216 5.17 9.44 -24.90
CA PHE A 216 3.74 9.55 -25.19
C PHE A 216 3.08 10.60 -24.28
N VAL A 217 2.54 11.65 -24.89
CA VAL A 217 1.79 12.70 -24.17
C VAL A 217 0.56 12.08 -23.50
N GLY A 218 0.49 12.14 -22.17
CA GLY A 218 -0.58 11.54 -21.36
C GLY A 218 -0.25 10.16 -20.79
N TYR A 219 0.95 9.62 -21.00
CA TYR A 219 1.40 8.42 -20.29
C TYR A 219 1.68 8.75 -18.82
N SER A 220 0.79 8.36 -17.91
CA SER A 220 1.10 8.36 -16.47
C SER A 220 1.88 7.10 -16.10
N LYS A 221 2.90 7.27 -15.25
CA LYS A 221 3.64 6.15 -14.64
C LYS A 221 2.81 5.38 -13.62
N ARG A 222 1.72 5.98 -13.12
CA ARG A 222 0.80 5.33 -12.19
C ARG A 222 -0.35 4.70 -12.98
N GLU A 223 -0.57 3.41 -12.74
CA GLU A 223 -1.69 2.67 -13.32
C GLU A 223 -3.05 3.30 -12.94
N SER A 224 -3.17 3.80 -11.70
CA SER A 224 -4.38 4.46 -11.21
C SER A 224 -4.80 5.64 -12.09
N ASP A 225 -3.86 6.53 -12.43
CA ASP A 225 -4.16 7.71 -13.24
C ASP A 225 -4.70 7.30 -14.63
N SER A 226 -4.14 6.23 -15.22
CA SER A 226 -4.62 5.68 -16.49
C SER A 226 -6.00 5.02 -16.34
N ARG A 227 -6.22 4.26 -15.26
CA ARG A 227 -7.47 3.53 -14.98
C ARG A 227 -8.64 4.48 -14.69
N TYR A 228 -8.38 5.60 -14.05
CA TYR A 228 -9.40 6.57 -13.61
C TYR A 228 -9.41 7.86 -14.45
N ALA A 229 -8.69 7.91 -15.57
CA ALA A 229 -8.63 9.08 -16.46
C ALA A 229 -10.00 9.60 -16.94
N ASN A 230 -10.99 8.70 -17.06
CA ASN A 230 -12.36 9.03 -17.49
C ASN A 230 -13.38 9.00 -16.34
N ALA A 231 -12.93 8.84 -15.09
CA ALA A 231 -13.82 8.87 -13.93
C ALA A 231 -14.25 10.32 -13.63
N LEU A 232 -15.41 10.48 -12.99
CA LEU A 232 -15.77 11.78 -12.42
C LEU A 232 -14.84 12.04 -11.22
N THR A 233 -14.05 13.11 -11.29
CA THR A 233 -13.12 13.49 -10.22
C THR A 233 -13.51 14.83 -9.63
N ASN A 234 -13.11 15.06 -8.38
CA ASN A 234 -13.25 16.35 -7.72
C ASN A 234 -12.03 16.63 -6.85
N SER A 235 -11.89 17.89 -6.45
CA SER A 235 -10.81 18.36 -5.61
C SER A 235 -11.36 19.17 -4.43
N VAL A 236 -10.83 18.90 -3.23
CA VAL A 236 -11.17 19.62 -2.00
C VAL A 236 -9.90 20.08 -1.33
N THR A 237 -9.91 21.31 -0.82
CA THR A 237 -8.79 21.91 -0.09
C THR A 237 -9.19 22.27 1.33
N GLY A 238 -8.29 22.05 2.29
CA GLY A 238 -8.49 22.37 3.71
C GLY A 238 -7.16 22.50 4.46
N GLU A 239 -7.22 22.98 5.71
CA GLU A 239 -6.04 23.15 6.57
C GLU A 239 -5.86 21.93 7.50
N GLY A 240 -4.67 21.35 7.52
CA GLY A 240 -4.32 20.14 8.27
C GLY A 240 -4.95 18.85 7.73
N GLY A 241 -5.99 18.92 6.91
CA GLY A 241 -6.67 17.79 6.32
C GLY A 241 -7.97 18.19 5.63
N VAL A 242 -8.67 17.20 5.09
CA VAL A 242 -9.93 17.37 4.36
C VAL A 242 -10.91 16.24 4.67
N THR A 243 -12.21 16.52 4.57
CA THR A 243 -13.27 15.51 4.63
C THR A 243 -14.11 15.60 3.37
N VAL A 244 -14.37 14.47 2.74
CA VAL A 244 -15.22 14.33 1.55
C VAL A 244 -16.32 13.29 1.84
N GLU A 245 -17.54 13.52 1.36
CA GLU A 245 -18.73 12.71 1.70
C GLU A 245 -19.31 11.92 0.51
N ASP A 246 -18.71 12.10 -0.66
CA ASP A 246 -19.12 11.57 -1.95
C ASP A 246 -17.96 10.84 -2.65
N ALA A 247 -16.97 10.36 -1.89
CA ALA A 247 -15.85 9.63 -2.47
C ALA A 247 -16.27 8.23 -2.95
N TRP A 248 -15.66 7.78 -4.05
CA TRP A 248 -15.64 6.38 -4.44
C TRP A 248 -14.46 5.67 -3.77
N THR A 249 -14.50 4.33 -3.70
CA THR A 249 -13.32 3.56 -3.27
C THR A 249 -12.30 3.48 -4.40
N ALA A 250 -11.29 4.36 -4.37
CA ALA A 250 -10.24 4.45 -5.38
C ALA A 250 -8.91 4.89 -4.75
N PRO A 251 -7.76 4.63 -5.39
CA PRO A 251 -6.50 5.26 -5.02
C PRO A 251 -6.62 6.78 -5.05
N VAL A 252 -5.91 7.47 -4.16
CA VAL A 252 -5.78 8.93 -4.20
C VAL A 252 -5.17 9.32 -5.55
N LEU A 253 -5.87 10.17 -6.31
CA LEU A 253 -5.40 10.57 -7.64
C LEU A 253 -4.29 11.62 -7.51
N GLY A 254 -4.55 12.66 -6.73
CA GLY A 254 -3.63 13.75 -6.45
C GLY A 254 -3.69 14.16 -4.98
N LEU A 255 -2.56 14.61 -4.46
CA LEU A 255 -2.45 15.18 -3.13
C LEU A 255 -1.40 16.28 -3.18
N ASP A 256 -1.78 17.49 -2.79
CA ASP A 256 -0.84 18.58 -2.54
C ASP A 256 -0.82 18.85 -1.04
N VAL A 257 0.35 18.69 -0.41
CA VAL A 257 0.58 19.13 0.98
C VAL A 257 1.51 20.33 0.93
N VAL A 258 0.96 21.50 1.19
CA VAL A 258 1.59 22.80 0.98
C VAL A 258 2.14 23.34 2.30
N GLY A 259 3.44 23.60 2.33
CA GLY A 259 4.15 24.13 3.48
C GLY A 259 3.76 25.57 3.81
N LYS A 260 3.89 25.93 5.08
CA LYS A 260 3.65 27.27 5.61
C LYS A 260 4.80 27.65 6.52
N SER A 261 5.23 28.92 6.50
CA SER A 261 6.17 29.46 7.48
C SER A 261 5.53 30.61 8.23
N GLU A 262 5.80 30.68 9.53
CA GLU A 262 5.33 31.70 10.44
C GLU A 262 6.52 32.22 11.26
N GLN A 263 6.49 33.51 11.56
CA GLN A 263 7.45 34.17 12.44
C GLN A 263 6.66 35.16 13.29
N ALA A 264 6.90 35.14 14.60
CA ALA A 264 6.33 36.15 15.48
C ALA A 264 6.99 37.50 15.20
N THR A 265 6.20 38.57 15.22
CA THR A 265 6.72 39.94 15.06
C THR A 265 6.07 40.85 16.08
N THR A 266 6.82 41.82 16.57
CA THR A 266 6.31 42.87 17.46
C THR A 266 6.65 44.25 16.92
N THR A 267 5.84 45.22 17.28
CA THR A 267 6.09 46.64 17.04
C THR A 267 6.97 47.26 18.13
N GLY A 268 7.09 46.61 19.29
CA GLY A 268 7.80 47.13 20.47
C GLY A 268 6.95 48.09 21.31
N ALA A 269 5.64 48.15 21.07
CA ALA A 269 4.73 49.06 21.76
C ALA A 269 4.34 48.58 23.17
N GLN A 270 4.44 47.28 23.44
CA GLN A 270 4.19 46.73 24.78
C GLN A 270 5.24 47.24 25.77
N LEU A 271 4.78 47.74 26.92
CA LEU A 271 5.63 48.27 27.99
C LEU A 271 5.65 47.40 29.25
N LEU A 272 4.80 46.38 29.37
CA LEU A 272 4.75 45.52 30.56
C LEU A 272 5.70 44.32 30.42
N PRO A 273 6.85 44.26 31.13
CA PRO A 273 7.64 43.03 31.24
C PRO A 273 6.88 41.98 32.08
N GLN A 274 6.05 41.19 31.42
CA GLN A 274 5.20 40.19 32.07
C GLN A 274 6.04 39.00 32.58
N PRO A 275 5.87 38.55 33.84
CA PRO A 275 6.52 37.35 34.35
C PRO A 275 5.81 36.09 33.84
N GLN A 276 6.54 34.99 33.84
CA GLN A 276 5.97 33.65 33.66
C GLN A 276 5.26 33.22 34.96
N PHE A 277 3.94 33.30 34.97
CA PHE A 277 3.10 32.83 36.06
C PHE A 277 2.97 31.31 36.02
N ASN A 278 3.10 30.70 37.19
CA ASN A 278 2.64 29.34 37.48
C ASN A 278 2.60 29.22 39.01
N ASP A 279 1.61 29.87 39.61
CA ASP A 279 1.49 30.06 41.06
C ASP A 279 0.03 29.91 41.50
N THR A 280 -0.18 29.31 42.66
CA THR A 280 -1.50 29.14 43.28
C THR A 280 -1.48 29.76 44.66
N LYS A 281 -2.28 30.83 44.86
CA LYS A 281 -2.39 31.57 46.12
C LYS A 281 -3.85 31.81 46.44
N ASN A 282 -4.23 31.57 47.69
CA ASN A 282 -5.60 31.74 48.19
C ASN A 282 -6.66 31.08 47.28
N GLY A 283 -6.38 29.88 46.76
CA GLY A 283 -7.30 29.13 45.89
C GLY A 283 -7.41 29.63 44.44
N ILE A 284 -6.68 30.70 44.07
CA ILE A 284 -6.53 31.15 42.68
C ILE A 284 -5.19 30.69 42.13
N THR A 285 -5.22 30.08 40.95
CA THR A 285 -4.06 29.73 40.14
C THR A 285 -3.93 30.74 39.01
N VAL A 286 -2.74 31.31 38.84
CA VAL A 286 -2.39 32.15 37.69
C VAL A 286 -1.29 31.44 36.90
N LYS A 287 -1.50 31.24 35.60
CA LYS A 287 -0.57 30.55 34.70
C LYS A 287 -0.43 31.33 33.39
N THR A 288 0.80 31.63 32.99
CA THR A 288 1.06 32.20 31.65
C THR A 288 0.86 31.09 30.62
N GLN A 289 0.13 31.41 29.57
CA GLN A 289 -0.18 30.53 28.45
C GLN A 289 0.94 30.55 27.40
N MET A 290 0.92 29.57 26.50
CA MET A 290 1.88 29.50 25.39
C MET A 290 1.81 30.71 24.46
N ASP A 291 0.62 31.30 24.29
CA ASP A 291 0.40 32.52 23.50
C ASP A 291 0.76 33.82 24.24
N GLY A 292 1.25 33.73 25.49
CA GLY A 292 1.58 34.86 26.36
C GLY A 292 0.39 35.46 27.11
N GLY A 293 -0.83 34.91 26.95
CA GLY A 293 -1.97 35.25 27.79
C GLY A 293 -1.78 34.81 29.25
N ILE A 294 -2.51 35.42 30.17
CA ILE A 294 -2.49 35.10 31.60
C ILE A 294 -3.81 34.41 31.95
N SER A 295 -3.76 33.10 32.18
CA SER A 295 -4.89 32.34 32.70
C SER A 295 -5.04 32.52 34.22
N ILE A 296 -6.27 32.63 34.68
CA ILE A 296 -6.65 32.83 36.07
C ILE A 296 -7.80 31.87 36.37
N THR A 297 -7.54 30.86 37.21
CA THR A 297 -8.48 29.77 37.48
C THR A 297 -8.60 29.48 38.97
N GLY A 298 -9.75 28.97 39.41
CA GLY A 298 -9.99 28.56 40.80
C GLY A 298 -10.89 29.52 41.58
N THR A 299 -11.02 29.29 42.89
CA THR A 299 -11.91 30.07 43.77
C THR A 299 -11.10 30.76 44.87
N ALA A 300 -11.16 32.08 44.90
CA ALA A 300 -10.47 32.91 45.86
C ALA A 300 -11.02 32.68 47.28
N THR A 301 -10.21 32.12 48.18
CA THR A 301 -10.53 31.97 49.61
C THR A 301 -10.33 33.28 50.38
N SER A 302 -9.53 34.20 49.84
CA SER A 302 -9.35 35.59 50.30
C SER A 302 -8.94 36.47 49.12
N ALA A 303 -9.08 37.80 49.26
CA ALA A 303 -8.63 38.72 48.22
C ALA A 303 -7.12 38.59 48.00
N ILE A 304 -6.70 38.61 46.74
CA ILE A 304 -5.30 38.40 46.36
C ILE A 304 -4.93 39.28 45.16
N ALA A 305 -3.65 39.65 45.10
CA ALA A 305 -3.06 40.41 44.01
C ALA A 305 -1.85 39.67 43.43
N PHE A 306 -1.73 39.70 42.12
CA PHE A 306 -0.60 39.14 41.38
C PHE A 306 0.08 40.27 40.61
N THR A 307 1.36 40.53 40.92
CA THR A 307 2.16 41.55 40.24
C THR A 307 2.53 41.08 38.84
N VAL A 308 2.13 41.84 37.83
CA VAL A 308 2.40 41.59 36.40
C VAL A 308 3.63 42.32 35.91
N ALA A 309 3.96 43.51 36.42
CA ALA A 309 5.20 44.18 36.05
C ALA A 309 5.51 45.29 37.04
N GLU A 310 6.79 45.66 37.13
CA GLU A 310 7.23 46.92 37.71
C GLU A 310 8.08 47.64 36.68
N ILE A 311 7.70 48.88 36.36
CA ILE A 311 8.24 49.64 35.22
C ILE A 311 8.39 51.11 35.63
N LEU A 312 9.50 51.73 35.23
CA LEU A 312 9.65 53.18 35.27
C LEU A 312 8.93 53.79 34.06
N LEU A 313 7.86 54.55 34.29
CA LEU A 313 7.11 55.27 33.27
C LEU A 313 7.51 56.74 33.26
N PRO A 314 8.02 57.27 32.14
CA PRO A 314 8.20 58.70 31.97
C PRO A 314 6.86 59.46 31.95
N ALA A 315 6.93 60.78 32.15
CA ALA A 315 5.77 61.66 31.92
C ALA A 315 5.19 61.46 30.51
N GLY A 316 3.87 61.27 30.43
CA GLY A 316 3.20 60.98 29.16
C GLY A 316 1.80 60.39 29.32
N THR A 317 1.16 60.14 28.19
CA THR A 317 -0.14 59.45 28.12
C THR A 317 0.08 58.01 27.71
N TYR A 318 -0.58 57.09 28.42
CA TYR A 318 -0.52 55.66 28.18
C TYR A 318 -1.93 55.07 28.18
N ILE A 319 -2.09 53.92 27.56
CA ILE A 319 -3.34 53.17 27.53
C ILE A 319 -3.10 51.73 27.96
N LEU A 320 -3.91 51.27 28.91
CA LEU A 320 -3.94 49.91 29.41
C LEU A 320 -5.11 49.16 28.75
N SER A 321 -4.89 47.97 28.19
CA SER A 321 -5.88 47.21 27.42
C SER A 321 -5.79 45.69 27.64
N GLY A 322 -6.73 44.94 27.02
CA GLY A 322 -6.69 43.47 26.91
C GLY A 322 -7.24 42.70 28.11
N LEU A 323 -8.25 43.28 28.78
CA LEU A 323 -8.79 42.80 30.07
C LEU A 323 -10.20 42.18 29.95
N SER A 324 -10.68 41.93 28.74
CA SER A 324 -12.03 41.42 28.46
C SER A 324 -12.33 40.04 29.06
N GLY A 325 -11.31 39.26 29.44
CA GLY A 325 -11.47 37.99 30.13
C GLY A 325 -11.74 38.09 31.65
N LEU A 326 -11.68 39.26 32.28
CA LEU A 326 -11.84 39.35 33.74
C LEU A 326 -13.30 39.23 34.20
N VAL A 327 -13.56 38.63 35.37
CA VAL A 327 -14.91 38.53 35.94
C VAL A 327 -15.43 39.90 36.39
N VAL A 328 -16.60 40.29 35.87
CA VAL A 328 -17.17 41.63 36.04
C VAL A 328 -17.40 42.02 37.50
N GLY A 329 -16.94 43.22 37.88
CA GLY A 329 -17.14 43.82 39.20
C GLY A 329 -16.39 43.14 40.35
N ARG A 330 -15.63 42.08 40.08
CA ARG A 330 -14.97 41.26 41.10
C ARG A 330 -13.51 40.91 40.81
N MET A 331 -13.04 41.16 39.58
CA MET A 331 -11.64 41.18 39.19
C MET A 331 -11.32 42.50 38.48
N TYR A 332 -10.10 42.99 38.63
CA TYR A 332 -9.62 44.17 37.92
C TYR A 332 -8.11 44.14 37.76
N PHE A 333 -7.63 44.84 36.74
CA PHE A 333 -6.23 45.19 36.58
C PHE A 333 -6.01 46.59 37.14
N GLN A 334 -4.89 46.83 37.80
CA GLN A 334 -4.54 48.17 38.27
C GLN A 334 -3.08 48.49 37.99
N LEU A 335 -2.84 49.77 37.76
CA LEU A 335 -1.51 50.37 37.73
C LEU A 335 -1.40 51.26 38.96
N VAL A 336 -0.39 51.02 39.79
CA VAL A 336 -0.17 51.76 41.03
C VAL A 336 1.22 52.36 41.07
N GLU A 337 1.37 53.54 41.64
CA GLU A 337 2.68 54.13 41.90
C GLU A 337 3.34 53.43 43.08
N ILE A 338 4.63 53.14 42.95
CA ILE A 338 5.48 52.58 44.00
C ILE A 338 6.72 53.47 44.21
N SER A 339 7.28 53.44 45.42
CA SER A 339 8.37 54.35 45.81
C SER A 339 9.69 54.14 45.04
N ALA A 340 9.91 52.92 44.56
CA ALA A 340 11.04 52.44 43.75
C ALA A 340 10.69 51.02 43.25
N GLN A 341 11.50 50.41 42.40
CA GLN A 341 11.36 48.98 42.08
C GLN A 341 11.39 48.13 43.37
N GLY A 342 10.42 47.24 43.56
CA GLY A 342 10.18 46.48 44.80
C GLY A 342 9.67 47.30 45.99
N GLY A 343 9.38 48.59 45.77
CA GLY A 343 9.01 49.56 46.80
C GLY A 343 7.59 49.41 47.32
N GLN A 344 7.23 50.32 48.23
CA GLN A 344 5.89 50.37 48.83
C GLN A 344 4.91 51.12 47.93
N PHE A 345 3.62 50.81 48.06
CA PHE A 345 2.54 51.51 47.38
C PHE A 345 2.51 52.99 47.80
N VAL A 346 2.42 53.89 46.82
CA VAL A 346 2.33 55.35 47.01
C VAL A 346 0.94 55.86 46.67
N GLY A 347 0.38 55.43 45.53
CA GLY A 347 -0.93 55.89 45.05
C GLY A 347 -1.47 55.04 43.89
N GLU A 348 -2.77 55.17 43.61
CA GLU A 348 -3.41 54.52 42.45
C GLU A 348 -3.24 55.41 41.22
N LEU A 349 -2.74 54.85 40.11
CA LEU A 349 -2.59 55.58 38.84
C LEU A 349 -3.78 55.28 37.91
N ALA A 350 -4.14 54.01 37.80
CA ALA A 350 -5.28 53.57 37.00
C ALA A 350 -5.84 52.26 37.54
N LYS A 351 -7.16 52.08 37.41
CA LYS A 351 -7.85 50.85 37.76
C LYS A 351 -8.89 50.53 36.71
N VAL A 352 -8.84 49.29 36.20
CA VAL A 352 -9.60 48.86 35.04
C VAL A 352 -10.30 47.56 35.34
N GLY A 353 -11.63 47.60 35.30
CA GLY A 353 -12.46 46.39 35.36
C GLY A 353 -12.43 45.62 34.03
N PRO A 354 -13.46 44.82 33.71
CA PRO A 354 -13.59 44.09 32.44
C PRO A 354 -14.02 45.03 31.29
N VAL A 355 -13.25 46.09 31.05
CA VAL A 355 -13.45 46.97 29.90
C VAL A 355 -12.32 46.75 28.90
N ALA A 356 -12.55 47.13 27.65
CA ALA A 356 -11.59 46.91 26.57
C ALA A 356 -10.25 47.64 26.83
N SER A 357 -10.30 48.88 27.33
CA SER A 357 -9.12 49.68 27.64
C SER A 357 -9.42 50.88 28.56
N THR A 358 -8.39 51.47 29.16
CA THR A 358 -8.43 52.80 29.84
C THR A 358 -7.18 53.60 29.54
N THR A 359 -7.31 54.92 29.43
CA THR A 359 -6.18 55.85 29.30
C THR A 359 -5.76 56.37 30.68
N VAL A 360 -4.46 56.55 30.88
CA VAL A 360 -3.84 57.15 32.07
C VAL A 360 -2.82 58.20 31.64
N THR A 361 -2.82 59.35 32.30
CA THR A 361 -1.81 60.40 32.09
C THR A 361 -0.91 60.47 33.31
N ILE A 362 0.39 60.38 33.05
CA ILE A 362 1.46 60.44 34.03
C ILE A 362 2.16 61.79 33.88
N ASP A 363 2.24 62.57 34.96
CA ASP A 363 2.70 63.97 34.94
C ASP A 363 4.21 64.14 35.16
N ARG A 364 4.87 63.09 35.65
CA ARG A 364 6.31 63.01 35.94
C ARG A 364 6.75 61.55 35.89
N ASP A 365 8.05 61.32 35.87
CA ASP A 365 8.56 59.95 35.91
C ASP A 365 8.16 59.25 37.21
N VAL A 366 7.54 58.07 37.10
CA VAL A 366 7.08 57.27 38.25
C VAL A 366 7.44 55.80 38.09
N TRP A 367 7.79 55.15 39.18
CA TRP A 367 7.78 53.69 39.23
C TRP A 367 6.34 53.20 39.36
N ALA A 368 5.87 52.44 38.38
CA ALA A 368 4.53 51.88 38.35
C ALA A 368 4.59 50.36 38.52
N ARG A 369 3.67 49.82 39.32
CA ARG A 369 3.41 48.39 39.45
C ARG A 369 2.07 48.05 38.81
N ALA A 370 2.09 47.13 37.86
CA ALA A 370 0.91 46.56 37.23
C ALA A 370 0.47 45.31 38.02
N GLU A 371 -0.80 45.21 38.41
CA GLU A 371 -1.33 44.11 39.22
C GLU A 371 -2.69 43.61 38.74
N ILE A 372 -2.88 42.28 38.76
CA ILE A 372 -4.19 41.64 38.65
C ILE A 372 -4.72 41.40 40.06
N LYS A 373 -5.90 41.93 40.38
CA LYS A 373 -6.57 41.69 41.66
C LYS A 373 -7.82 40.84 41.52
N VAL A 374 -7.94 39.85 42.41
CA VAL A 374 -9.09 38.96 42.54
C VAL A 374 -9.67 39.12 43.94
N LEU A 375 -10.95 39.50 44.02
CA LEU A 375 -11.62 39.68 45.31
C LEU A 375 -11.95 38.34 45.98
N SER A 376 -12.18 38.36 47.29
CA SER A 376 -12.56 37.17 48.06
C SER A 376 -13.88 36.55 47.56
N GLY A 377 -13.96 35.22 47.50
CA GLY A 377 -15.13 34.46 47.07
C GLY A 377 -15.35 34.43 45.55
N VAL A 378 -14.42 34.93 44.75
CA VAL A 378 -14.51 34.92 43.28
C VAL A 378 -14.04 33.60 42.73
N THR A 379 -14.88 32.95 41.93
CA THR A 379 -14.45 31.86 41.06
C THR A 379 -14.07 32.44 39.70
N ALA A 380 -12.81 32.26 39.32
CA ALA A 380 -12.27 32.65 38.02
C ALA A 380 -12.08 31.39 37.16
N ASP A 381 -12.35 31.54 35.87
CA ASP A 381 -12.05 30.56 34.82
C ASP A 381 -11.87 31.34 33.52
N SER A 382 -10.78 32.09 33.44
CA SER A 382 -10.59 33.02 32.33
C SER A 382 -9.13 33.30 31.99
N ILE A 383 -8.92 33.94 30.83
CA ILE A 383 -7.62 34.32 30.30
C ILE A 383 -7.67 35.81 29.93
N CYS A 384 -6.65 36.59 30.30
CA CYS A 384 -6.50 37.98 29.88
C CYS A 384 -5.14 38.26 29.24
N TYR A 385 -5.04 39.36 28.48
CA TYR A 385 -3.86 39.76 27.71
C TYR A 385 -3.51 41.21 28.04
N PRO A 386 -3.02 41.51 29.25
CA PRO A 386 -2.78 42.89 29.64
C PRO A 386 -1.68 43.52 28.79
N MET A 387 -1.97 44.68 28.19
CA MET A 387 -1.00 45.49 27.47
C MET A 387 -1.03 46.94 27.93
N LEU A 388 0.15 47.51 28.13
CA LEU A 388 0.33 48.95 28.30
C LEU A 388 1.13 49.45 27.09
N ASN A 389 0.60 50.45 26.38
CA ASN A 389 1.33 51.14 25.32
C ASN A 389 1.24 52.66 25.48
N ALA A 390 2.20 53.38 24.91
CA ALA A 390 2.15 54.84 24.85
C ALA A 390 1.02 55.32 23.94
N GLY A 391 0.45 56.49 24.26
CA GLY A 391 -0.67 57.09 23.56
C GLY A 391 -2.03 56.80 24.19
N ASP A 392 -3.09 57.21 23.50
CA ASP A 392 -4.49 57.11 23.94
C ASP A 392 -5.30 56.04 23.17
N THR A 393 -4.64 55.31 22.27
CA THR A 393 -5.26 54.30 21.39
C THR A 393 -4.69 52.91 21.71
N ALA A 394 -5.58 51.99 22.08
CA ALA A 394 -5.20 50.62 22.39
C ALA A 394 -4.75 49.92 21.11
N LEU A 395 -3.54 49.36 21.13
CA LEU A 395 -3.00 48.58 20.03
C LEU A 395 -3.37 47.09 20.21
N PRO A 396 -3.32 46.28 19.13
CA PRO A 396 -3.40 44.83 19.26
C PRO A 396 -2.35 44.32 20.24
N TRP A 397 -2.73 43.36 21.08
CA TRP A 397 -1.81 42.81 22.07
C TRP A 397 -0.58 42.18 21.40
N GLU A 398 0.59 42.46 21.94
CA GLU A 398 1.86 41.83 21.59
C GLU A 398 2.69 41.52 22.85
N PRO A 399 3.58 40.51 22.79
CA PRO A 399 4.49 40.22 23.89
C PRO A 399 5.54 41.33 24.07
N TYR A 400 6.03 41.47 25.30
CA TYR A 400 7.05 42.46 25.63
C TYR A 400 8.40 42.07 25.03
N THR A 401 8.97 42.98 24.22
CA THR A 401 10.24 42.81 23.48
C THR A 401 11.18 43.98 23.80
N GLY A 402 11.28 44.34 25.08
CA GLY A 402 12.18 45.43 25.53
C GLY A 402 11.77 46.84 25.10
N GLY A 403 10.58 47.00 24.52
CA GLY A 403 10.16 48.27 23.90
C GLY A 403 10.74 48.49 22.49
N ALA A 404 11.27 47.45 21.84
CA ALA A 404 11.80 47.51 20.49
C ALA A 404 11.05 46.55 19.55
N PRO A 405 10.95 46.85 18.24
CA PRO A 405 10.41 45.92 17.27
C PRO A 405 11.19 44.60 17.26
N SER A 406 10.50 43.49 17.02
CA SER A 406 11.11 42.19 16.76
C SER A 406 10.57 41.59 15.45
N PRO A 407 11.37 40.80 14.71
CA PRO A 407 12.72 40.31 15.04
C PRO A 407 13.79 41.41 15.09
N SER A 408 14.69 41.32 16.08
CA SER A 408 15.89 42.15 16.25
C SER A 408 17.03 41.29 16.82
N PRO A 409 18.31 41.73 16.79
CA PRO A 409 19.40 40.95 17.38
C PRO A 409 19.23 40.71 18.89
N ASP A 410 18.59 41.65 19.60
CA ASP A 410 18.30 41.52 21.04
C ASP A 410 17.07 40.64 21.32
N TYR A 411 16.13 40.58 20.37
CA TYR A 411 14.88 39.80 20.45
C TYR A 411 14.66 38.98 19.17
N PRO A 412 15.46 37.92 18.95
CA PRO A 412 15.31 37.07 17.78
C PRO A 412 13.98 36.29 17.85
N GLN A 413 13.35 36.09 16.70
CA GLN A 413 12.08 35.38 16.55
C GLN A 413 12.26 34.18 15.63
N ASP A 414 11.94 33.00 16.16
CA ASP A 414 12.08 31.75 15.42
C ASP A 414 11.20 31.73 14.19
N ILE A 415 11.70 31.13 13.12
CA ILE A 415 10.93 30.85 11.91
C ILE A 415 10.43 29.40 12.00
N ILE A 416 9.16 29.22 12.32
CA ILE A 416 8.55 27.90 12.40
C ILE A 416 7.89 27.58 11.07
N SER A 417 8.15 26.38 10.54
CA SER A 417 7.57 25.94 9.27
C SER A 417 6.85 24.60 9.43
N THR A 418 6.02 24.22 8.45
CA THR A 418 5.35 22.92 8.49
C THR A 418 6.39 21.79 8.58
N GLY A 419 6.20 20.91 9.56
CA GLY A 419 7.13 19.86 9.94
C GLY A 419 8.05 20.23 11.10
N THR A 420 8.25 21.51 11.43
CA THR A 420 9.14 21.95 12.52
C THR A 420 8.67 21.44 13.88
N VAL A 421 9.51 20.67 14.55
CA VAL A 421 9.25 20.12 15.89
C VAL A 421 10.13 20.74 16.96
N SER A 422 11.33 21.22 16.58
CA SER A 422 12.25 21.89 17.47
C SER A 422 13.07 22.93 16.70
N THR A 423 13.41 24.02 17.37
CA THR A 423 14.31 25.08 16.93
C THR A 423 15.76 24.82 17.37
N GLY A 424 16.00 23.74 18.12
CA GLY A 424 17.31 23.38 18.66
C GLY A 424 17.71 24.15 19.92
N LYS A 425 16.77 24.82 20.58
CA LYS A 425 17.04 25.62 21.79
C LYS A 425 17.05 24.79 23.07
N GLN A 426 16.47 23.59 23.07
CA GLN A 426 16.54 22.69 24.21
C GLN A 426 17.97 22.18 24.42
N MET A 427 18.51 22.44 25.61
CA MET A 427 19.87 22.05 25.99
C MET A 427 19.93 20.80 26.88
N LEU A 428 18.83 20.46 27.57
CA LEU A 428 18.76 19.31 28.46
C LEU A 428 18.26 18.07 27.73
N ASN A 429 19.09 17.03 27.66
CA ASN A 429 18.66 15.71 27.26
C ASN A 429 18.03 14.95 28.44
N ALA A 430 16.70 14.97 28.54
CA ALA A 430 15.97 14.31 29.63
C ALA A 430 16.19 12.78 29.68
N ASP A 431 16.45 12.14 28.53
CA ASP A 431 16.67 10.69 28.45
C ASP A 431 18.00 10.25 29.07
N THR A 432 18.92 11.20 29.30
CA THR A 432 20.22 10.95 29.96
C THR A 432 20.18 11.17 31.46
N ILE A 433 19.03 11.54 32.03
CA ILE A 433 18.89 11.71 33.47
C ILE A 433 19.04 10.34 34.16
N VAL A 434 19.90 10.28 35.16
CA VAL A 434 20.19 9.05 35.90
C VAL A 434 19.88 9.18 37.38
N GLN A 435 19.60 8.04 38.00
CA GLN A 435 19.42 7.96 39.45
C GLN A 435 20.72 8.33 40.18
N GLY A 436 20.61 9.23 41.16
CA GLY A 436 21.71 9.61 42.04
C GLY A 436 21.96 11.11 42.12
N MET A 437 22.76 11.46 43.11
CA MET A 437 23.18 12.81 43.43
C MET A 437 24.58 13.05 42.85
N VAL A 438 24.73 14.02 41.94
CA VAL A 438 26.05 14.59 41.64
C VAL A 438 26.50 15.44 42.82
N ASN A 439 27.59 15.10 43.51
CA ASN A 439 28.08 15.82 44.69
C ASN A 439 28.53 17.25 44.34
N ALA A 440 28.20 18.23 45.18
CA ALA A 440 28.40 19.66 44.91
C ALA A 440 29.85 20.15 45.15
N GLU A 441 30.67 19.32 45.81
CA GLU A 441 32.07 19.60 46.14
C GLU A 441 33.03 18.77 45.28
N THR A 442 32.67 17.51 44.99
CA THR A 442 33.56 16.59 44.25
C THR A 442 33.13 16.36 42.81
N GLY A 443 31.88 16.68 42.44
CA GLY A 443 31.32 16.39 41.11
C GLY A 443 31.06 14.89 40.85
N ALA A 444 31.35 14.00 41.81
CA ALA A 444 31.13 12.57 41.69
C ALA A 444 29.64 12.23 41.84
N LEU A 445 29.15 11.27 41.04
CA LEU A 445 27.79 10.75 41.16
C LEU A 445 27.74 9.67 42.25
N SER A 446 26.86 9.82 43.23
CA SER A 446 26.51 8.75 44.18
C SER A 446 25.07 8.31 43.97
N VAL A 447 24.82 7.02 43.80
CA VAL A 447 23.46 6.49 43.63
C VAL A 447 22.69 6.60 44.95
N THR A 448 21.58 7.34 44.92
CA THR A 448 20.66 7.55 46.05
C THR A 448 19.24 7.73 45.50
N PRO A 449 18.21 7.19 46.19
CA PRO A 449 16.84 7.24 45.70
C PRO A 449 16.23 8.65 45.72
N SER A 450 16.78 9.57 46.51
CA SER A 450 16.20 10.91 46.75
C SER A 450 16.61 11.96 45.73
N PHE A 451 17.49 11.61 44.79
CA PHE A 451 18.02 12.53 43.80
C PHE A 451 18.13 11.87 42.42
N VAL A 452 17.94 12.67 41.39
CA VAL A 452 18.35 12.35 40.02
C VAL A 452 19.20 13.48 39.47
N SER A 453 20.09 13.18 38.55
CA SER A 453 21.02 14.16 37.99
C SER A 453 21.09 14.03 36.47
N SER A 454 21.23 15.16 35.79
CA SER A 454 21.51 15.18 34.35
C SER A 454 22.93 14.67 34.04
N ASP A 455 23.17 14.38 32.78
CA ASP A 455 24.52 14.32 32.23
C ASP A 455 25.15 15.73 32.11
N PHE A 456 26.40 15.82 31.67
CA PHE A 456 27.11 17.06 31.39
C PHE A 456 26.47 17.80 30.22
N ILE A 457 25.95 18.99 30.50
CA ILE A 457 25.33 19.89 29.53
C ILE A 457 26.36 20.94 29.13
N PRO A 458 26.72 21.08 27.84
CA PRO A 458 27.58 22.16 27.38
C PRO A 458 26.93 23.53 27.66
N VAL A 459 27.69 24.45 28.24
CA VAL A 459 27.23 25.81 28.55
C VAL A 459 28.30 26.84 28.22
N LYS A 460 27.87 28.06 27.93
CA LYS A 460 28.69 29.27 27.80
C LYS A 460 28.38 30.25 28.95
N PRO A 461 29.24 31.24 29.24
CA PRO A 461 28.92 32.30 30.18
C PRO A 461 27.61 33.01 29.80
N GLY A 462 26.75 33.29 30.78
CA GLY A 462 25.43 33.87 30.56
C GLY A 462 24.36 33.31 31.49
N ASP A 463 23.14 33.81 31.33
CA ASP A 463 21.97 33.35 32.09
C ASP A 463 21.30 32.15 31.42
N TYR A 464 20.66 31.31 32.23
CA TYR A 464 19.91 30.12 31.81
C TYR A 464 18.61 29.99 32.61
N VAL A 465 17.61 29.39 31.98
CA VAL A 465 16.33 29.06 32.61
C VAL A 465 16.03 27.58 32.46
N LEU A 466 15.76 26.90 33.58
CA LEU A 466 15.13 25.58 33.59
C LEU A 466 13.63 25.71 33.89
N SER A 467 12.79 25.46 32.90
CA SER A 467 11.33 25.43 33.01
C SER A 467 10.79 24.00 32.81
N GLY A 468 9.48 23.84 32.92
CA GLY A 468 8.80 22.54 32.89
C GLY A 468 7.60 22.54 33.82
N GLU A 469 6.55 21.83 33.44
CA GLU A 469 5.32 21.81 34.22
C GLU A 469 5.52 21.04 35.53
N GLY A 470 5.32 21.70 36.67
CA GLY A 470 5.52 21.06 37.98
C GLY A 470 6.98 20.73 38.32
N ILE A 471 7.96 21.25 37.57
CA ILE A 471 9.41 21.00 37.79
C ILE A 471 9.94 21.71 39.04
N LYS A 472 9.39 22.87 39.40
CA LYS A 472 9.92 23.77 40.45
C LYS A 472 10.19 23.08 41.80
N PRO A 473 9.30 22.21 42.33
CA PRO A 473 9.53 21.51 43.59
C PRO A 473 10.72 20.54 43.59
N TYR A 474 11.24 20.18 42.41
CA TYR A 474 12.36 19.26 42.27
C TYR A 474 13.71 19.99 42.10
N LEU A 475 13.70 21.31 41.88
CA LEU A 475 14.91 22.08 41.60
C LEU A 475 15.84 22.11 42.82
N ASN A 476 17.12 21.79 42.63
CA ASN A 476 18.10 21.76 43.70
C ASN A 476 19.36 22.58 43.37
N TYR A 477 20.34 21.99 42.70
CA TYR A 477 21.61 22.64 42.37
C TYR A 477 21.94 22.49 40.89
N VAL A 478 22.68 23.47 40.38
CA VAL A 478 23.51 23.33 39.19
C VAL A 478 24.98 23.25 39.63
N ILE A 479 25.71 22.29 39.09
CA ILE A 479 27.13 22.06 39.38
C ILE A 479 27.92 22.41 38.11
N TYR A 480 28.96 23.23 38.25
CA TYR A 480 29.73 23.77 37.14
C TYR A 480 31.09 23.09 36.99
N PHE A 481 31.48 22.86 35.74
CA PHE A 481 32.73 22.18 35.38
C PHE A 481 33.47 22.92 34.25
N ASP A 482 34.79 22.81 34.23
CA ASP A 482 35.60 23.24 33.08
C ASP A 482 35.57 22.23 31.92
N LYS A 483 36.35 22.54 30.86
CA LYS A 483 36.44 21.71 29.65
C LYS A 483 37.02 20.31 29.92
N GLU A 484 37.86 20.15 30.96
CA GLU A 484 38.37 18.86 31.43
C GLU A 484 37.37 18.12 32.35
N LYS A 485 36.15 18.65 32.53
CA LYS A 485 35.12 18.14 33.43
C LYS A 485 35.55 18.13 34.90
N VAL A 486 36.44 19.05 35.29
CA VAL A 486 36.81 19.30 36.68
C VAL A 486 35.87 20.33 37.27
N ILE A 487 35.36 20.06 38.47
CA ILE A 487 34.42 20.93 39.16
C ILE A 487 35.04 22.31 39.44
N LYS A 488 34.26 23.37 39.23
CA LYS A 488 34.62 24.77 39.52
C LYS A 488 33.74 25.44 40.56
N GLY A 489 32.57 24.86 40.82
CA GLY A 489 31.65 25.37 41.82
C GLY A 489 30.25 24.82 41.61
N ASN A 490 29.30 25.38 42.35
CA ASN A 490 27.89 25.07 42.23
C ASN A 490 27.06 26.32 42.57
N SER A 491 25.80 26.31 42.17
CA SER A 491 24.83 27.34 42.52
C SER A 491 23.45 26.72 42.69
N THR A 492 22.59 27.35 43.48
CA THR A 492 21.20 26.93 43.64
C THR A 492 20.40 27.35 42.42
N ILE A 493 19.55 26.46 41.93
CA ILE A 493 18.56 26.84 40.90
C ILE A 493 17.40 27.53 41.61
N LYS A 494 17.08 28.76 41.22
CA LYS A 494 16.02 29.54 41.88
C LYS A 494 14.67 28.85 41.70
N SER A 495 14.06 28.33 42.76
CA SER A 495 12.79 27.61 42.68
C SER A 495 11.60 28.48 42.22
N SER A 496 11.71 29.81 42.34
CA SER A 496 10.67 30.74 41.89
C SER A 496 10.55 30.80 40.36
N ASN A 497 11.66 30.72 39.64
CA ASN A 497 11.72 30.98 38.19
C ASN A 497 12.66 30.06 37.39
N GLY A 498 13.35 29.11 38.03
CA GLY A 498 14.27 28.18 37.38
C GLY A 498 15.60 28.79 36.93
N LYS A 499 15.90 30.05 37.29
CA LYS A 499 17.08 30.77 36.77
C LYS A 499 18.37 30.40 37.49
N PHE A 500 19.47 30.36 36.73
CA PHE A 500 20.84 30.33 37.21
C PHE A 500 21.78 31.01 36.20
N THR A 501 22.98 31.40 36.64
CA THR A 501 23.96 32.12 35.82
C THR A 501 25.26 31.33 35.74
N VAL A 502 25.85 31.27 34.55
CA VAL A 502 27.15 30.65 34.27
C VAL A 502 28.17 31.77 34.06
N THR A 503 29.32 31.67 34.73
CA THR A 503 30.41 32.65 34.63
C THR A 503 31.48 32.19 33.63
N GLU A 504 32.43 33.07 33.31
CA GLU A 504 33.62 32.72 32.53
C GLU A 504 34.39 31.52 33.13
N GLY A 505 35.01 30.73 32.25
CA GLY A 505 35.80 29.54 32.63
C GLY A 505 35.00 28.26 32.84
N ILE A 506 33.66 28.30 32.79
CA ILE A 506 32.79 27.13 32.83
C ILE A 506 32.48 26.66 31.41
N ALA A 507 32.54 25.34 31.19
CA ALA A 507 32.22 24.71 29.91
C ALA A 507 31.05 23.72 30.00
N TYR A 508 30.81 23.13 31.18
CA TYR A 508 29.71 22.21 31.39
C TYR A 508 28.95 22.49 32.69
N ALA A 509 27.66 22.18 32.68
CA ALA A 509 26.79 22.17 33.85
C ALA A 509 26.18 20.79 34.05
N ARG A 510 25.91 20.40 35.30
CA ARG A 510 25.03 19.27 35.63
C ARG A 510 23.92 19.74 36.54
N LEU A 511 22.69 19.38 36.21
CA LEU A 511 21.51 19.69 36.99
C LEU A 511 21.25 18.56 37.98
N ARG A 512 21.01 18.92 39.23
CA ARG A 512 20.58 18.01 40.28
C ARG A 512 19.14 18.31 40.64
N PHE A 513 18.32 17.26 40.65
CA PHE A 513 16.93 17.30 41.09
C PHE A 513 16.78 16.52 42.39
N VAL A 514 15.90 16.98 43.28
CA VAL A 514 15.61 16.37 44.58
C VAL A 514 14.14 15.96 44.66
N SER A 515 13.83 14.93 45.44
CA SER A 515 12.44 14.60 45.77
C SER A 515 11.69 15.81 46.34
N LYS A 516 10.39 15.92 46.01
CA LYS A 516 9.45 16.92 46.56
C LYS A 516 9.44 16.98 48.08
N THR A 517 9.70 15.85 48.74
CA THR A 517 9.73 15.71 50.21
C THR A 517 11.14 15.85 50.80
N GLY A 518 12.13 16.24 49.99
CA GLY A 518 13.52 16.43 50.41
C GLY A 518 14.33 15.13 50.43
N ALA A 519 15.38 15.11 51.26
CA ALA A 519 16.40 14.05 51.28
C ALA A 519 15.91 12.68 51.79
N GLU A 520 14.72 12.60 52.37
CA GLU A 520 14.11 11.34 52.83
C GLU A 520 13.13 10.74 51.81
N GLY A 521 12.85 11.47 50.73
CA GLY A 521 11.92 11.02 49.69
C GLY A 521 12.56 10.23 48.56
N THR A 522 11.77 9.97 47.52
CA THR A 522 12.20 9.24 46.32
C THR A 522 11.79 10.01 45.08
N VAL A 523 12.68 10.07 44.09
CA VAL A 523 12.40 10.63 42.76
C VAL A 523 13.06 9.74 41.71
N THR A 524 12.39 9.53 40.59
CA THR A 524 12.89 8.69 39.49
C THR A 524 13.21 9.52 38.24
N PRO A 525 14.12 9.05 37.36
CA PRO A 525 14.38 9.74 36.10
C PRO A 525 13.13 9.92 35.22
N SER A 526 12.29 8.89 35.14
CA SER A 526 11.03 8.92 34.38
C SER A 526 10.04 9.95 34.93
N GLU A 527 10.01 10.14 36.24
CA GLU A 527 9.17 11.16 36.87
C GLU A 527 9.62 12.56 36.45
N VAL A 528 10.92 12.86 36.49
CA VAL A 528 11.44 14.17 36.06
C VAL A 528 11.28 14.37 34.56
N ALA A 529 11.55 13.36 33.73
CA ALA A 529 11.36 13.44 32.28
C ALA A 529 9.90 13.69 31.89
N ALA A 530 8.94 13.09 32.61
CA ALA A 530 7.50 13.30 32.36
C ALA A 530 7.03 14.75 32.63
N LEU A 531 7.80 15.53 33.40
CA LEU A 531 7.53 16.96 33.65
C LEU A 531 7.95 17.86 32.48
N LYS A 532 8.47 17.26 31.38
CA LYS A 532 8.92 17.95 30.17
C LYS A 532 9.85 19.14 30.52
N PRO A 533 11.00 18.89 31.17
CA PRO A 533 11.91 19.97 31.53
C PRO A 533 12.48 20.62 30.27
N MET A 534 12.52 21.95 30.24
CA MET A 534 13.13 22.76 29.19
C MET A 534 14.26 23.58 29.77
N LEU A 535 15.49 23.31 29.34
CA LEU A 535 16.64 24.15 29.63
C LEU A 535 16.99 24.94 28.38
N ASN A 536 17.02 26.27 28.49
CA ASN A 536 17.49 27.15 27.43
C ASN A 536 18.43 28.23 27.97
N ALA A 537 19.29 28.74 27.09
CA ALA A 537 20.08 29.94 27.35
C ALA A 537 19.19 31.20 27.34
N GLY A 538 19.64 32.22 28.04
CA GLY A 538 18.92 33.48 28.26
C GLY A 538 18.16 33.49 29.57
N ASP A 539 17.38 34.55 29.76
CA ASP A 539 16.65 34.81 31.00
C ASP A 539 15.14 34.57 30.88
N THR A 540 14.68 34.11 29.72
CA THR A 540 13.27 33.88 29.41
C THR A 540 13.03 32.40 29.14
N ALA A 541 12.05 31.81 29.82
CA ALA A 541 11.67 30.42 29.59
C ALA A 541 11.03 30.28 28.21
N LEU A 542 11.49 29.32 27.42
CA LEU A 542 10.90 29.00 26.13
C LEU A 542 9.85 27.88 26.25
N PRO A 543 8.93 27.77 25.27
CA PRO A 543 8.07 26.59 25.13
C PRO A 543 8.92 25.32 25.10
N TRP A 544 8.38 24.25 25.68
CA TRP A 544 9.08 22.97 25.65
C TRP A 544 9.16 22.42 24.23
N GLU A 545 10.36 21.98 23.85
CA GLU A 545 10.63 21.22 22.64
C GLU A 545 11.53 20.01 22.97
N PRO A 546 11.53 18.95 22.15
CA PRO A 546 12.41 17.81 22.36
C PRO A 546 13.89 18.19 22.20
N TYR A 547 14.78 17.43 22.86
CA TYR A 547 16.22 17.63 22.74
C TYR A 547 16.74 17.05 21.42
N THR A 548 17.36 17.90 20.61
CA THR A 548 17.90 17.59 19.28
C THR A 548 19.38 17.97 19.17
N GLY A 549 20.13 17.86 20.27
CA GLY A 549 21.57 18.16 20.26
C GLY A 549 21.90 19.63 19.96
N GLY A 550 20.96 20.55 20.15
CA GLY A 550 21.11 21.95 19.81
C GLY A 550 20.80 22.29 18.35
N LYS A 551 20.20 21.38 17.58
CA LYS A 551 19.93 21.57 16.14
C LYS A 551 18.44 21.64 15.85
N PRO A 552 17.99 22.49 14.91
CA PRO A 552 16.60 22.47 14.47
C PRO A 552 16.17 21.09 13.95
N SER A 553 14.89 20.75 14.12
CA SER A 553 14.24 19.57 13.57
C SER A 553 12.98 19.97 12.83
N PRO A 554 12.80 19.55 11.56
CA PRO A 554 13.54 18.48 10.89
C PRO A 554 14.93 18.92 10.39
N SER A 555 15.87 18.00 10.51
CA SER A 555 17.21 18.05 9.92
C SER A 555 17.64 16.65 9.47
N VAL A 556 18.80 16.52 8.82
CA VAL A 556 19.35 15.19 8.44
C VAL A 556 19.59 14.30 9.66
N GLU A 557 20.04 14.89 10.78
CA GLU A 557 20.32 14.15 12.03
C GLU A 557 19.05 13.88 12.84
N TYR A 558 18.07 14.80 12.79
CA TYR A 558 16.79 14.70 13.48
C TYR A 558 15.64 14.87 12.50
N PRO A 559 15.41 13.90 11.58
CA PRO A 559 14.36 13.99 10.60
C PRO A 559 12.99 13.89 11.27
N GLN A 560 11.98 14.52 10.67
CA GLN A 560 10.60 14.47 11.18
C GLN A 560 9.68 13.76 10.19
N GLU A 561 8.76 12.97 10.74
CA GLU A 561 7.71 12.33 9.95
C GLU A 561 6.52 13.28 9.75
N VAL A 562 6.08 13.38 8.49
CA VAL A 562 4.76 13.87 8.11
C VAL A 562 3.91 12.68 7.72
N LYS A 563 2.83 12.45 8.47
CA LYS A 563 1.96 11.31 8.27
C LYS A 563 0.69 11.73 7.54
N VAL A 564 0.46 11.16 6.36
CA VAL A 564 -0.78 11.26 5.60
C VAL A 564 -1.65 10.07 5.97
N THR A 565 -2.87 10.28 6.43
CA THR A 565 -3.79 9.19 6.81
C THR A 565 -5.15 9.40 6.16
N ALA A 566 -5.56 8.45 5.31
CA ALA A 566 -6.93 8.36 4.80
C ALA A 566 -7.72 7.38 5.69
N THR A 567 -8.84 7.82 6.24
CA THR A 567 -9.73 7.03 7.10
C THR A 567 -11.15 7.10 6.55
N GLY A 568 -11.87 5.97 6.56
CA GLY A 568 -13.29 5.95 6.18
C GLY A 568 -14.18 6.64 7.21
N GLY A 569 -15.49 6.66 6.96
CA GLY A 569 -16.45 7.36 7.85
C GLY A 569 -16.57 6.80 9.27
N ASN A 570 -16.15 5.55 9.53
CA ASN A 570 -16.14 4.99 10.88
C ASN A 570 -14.83 5.34 11.58
N LEU A 571 -14.89 6.05 12.70
CA LEU A 571 -13.74 6.46 13.51
C LEU A 571 -13.33 5.40 14.54
N PHE A 572 -14.10 4.31 14.68
CA PHE A 572 -13.86 3.27 15.68
C PHE A 572 -13.14 2.04 15.15
N ASN A 573 -11.85 1.89 15.48
CA ASN A 573 -11.09 0.68 15.17
C ASN A 573 -11.36 -0.47 16.17
N ALA A 574 -12.30 -1.35 15.82
CA ALA A 574 -12.71 -2.47 16.66
C ALA A 574 -11.61 -3.51 16.95
N SER A 575 -10.57 -3.62 16.13
CA SER A 575 -9.48 -4.60 16.32
C SER A 575 -8.76 -4.47 17.68
N LYS A 576 -8.89 -3.30 18.31
CA LYS A 576 -8.30 -3.01 19.62
C LYS A 576 -9.09 -3.62 20.78
N ILE A 577 -10.36 -3.97 20.60
CA ILE A 577 -11.19 -4.61 21.63
C ILE A 577 -10.89 -6.12 21.62
N LYS A 578 -10.55 -6.66 22.80
CA LYS A 578 -10.31 -8.11 22.97
C LYS A 578 -11.62 -8.85 23.22
N THR A 579 -11.73 -10.12 22.82
CA THR A 579 -12.84 -10.96 23.26
C THR A 579 -12.74 -11.22 24.76
N MET A 580 -13.86 -11.14 25.49
CA MET A 580 -13.92 -11.45 26.91
C MET A 580 -15.25 -12.07 27.32
N SER A 581 -15.20 -12.88 28.38
CA SER A 581 -16.38 -13.40 29.09
C SER A 581 -16.27 -13.04 30.56
N ALA A 582 -17.24 -12.31 31.09
CA ALA A 582 -17.29 -11.96 32.51
C ALA A 582 -18.73 -11.80 32.97
N TRP A 583 -18.98 -12.17 34.22
CA TRP A 583 -20.21 -11.83 34.94
C TRP A 583 -21.52 -12.20 34.23
N GLY A 584 -21.50 -13.28 33.45
CA GLY A 584 -22.67 -13.80 32.72
C GLY A 584 -22.80 -13.32 31.27
N ALA A 585 -22.04 -12.30 30.84
CA ALA A 585 -22.00 -11.83 29.46
C ALA A 585 -20.66 -12.16 28.77
N THR A 586 -20.69 -12.26 27.45
CA THR A 586 -19.52 -12.40 26.59
C THR A 586 -19.56 -11.35 25.50
N VAL A 587 -18.49 -10.56 25.40
CA VAL A 587 -18.24 -9.57 24.34
C VAL A 587 -17.22 -10.19 23.38
N THR A 588 -17.66 -10.57 22.19
CA THR A 588 -16.82 -11.22 21.17
C THR A 588 -16.53 -10.24 20.06
N ASN A 589 -15.25 -9.98 19.81
CA ASN A 589 -14.82 -9.29 18.61
C ASN A 589 -14.84 -10.28 17.44
N ASN A 590 -15.69 -10.02 16.44
CA ASN A 590 -15.86 -10.94 15.30
C ASN A 590 -14.74 -10.79 14.25
N GLY A 591 -13.86 -9.81 14.39
CA GLY A 591 -12.72 -9.57 13.49
C GLY A 591 -13.03 -8.72 12.26
N ASP A 592 -14.29 -8.42 11.99
CA ASP A 592 -14.78 -7.63 10.83
C ASP A 592 -15.21 -6.21 11.20
N GLY A 593 -15.03 -5.79 12.46
CA GLY A 593 -15.55 -4.52 12.98
C GLY A 593 -16.83 -4.66 13.80
N SER A 594 -17.56 -5.76 13.64
CA SER A 594 -18.76 -6.06 14.44
C SER A 594 -18.39 -6.73 15.76
N ILE A 595 -19.21 -6.48 16.78
CA ILE A 595 -19.05 -7.04 18.12
C ILE A 595 -20.33 -7.77 18.52
N THR A 596 -20.19 -9.02 18.94
CA THR A 596 -21.30 -9.83 19.45
C THR A 596 -21.34 -9.78 20.98
N VAL A 597 -22.46 -9.36 21.53
CA VAL A 597 -22.78 -9.52 22.95
C VAL A 597 -23.65 -10.78 23.10
N SER A 598 -23.22 -11.73 23.92
CA SER A 598 -23.96 -12.96 24.23
C SER A 598 -24.01 -13.20 25.75
N GLY A 599 -24.89 -14.09 26.19
CA GLY A 599 -25.20 -14.32 27.61
C GLY A 599 -26.70 -14.29 27.86
N SER A 600 -27.10 -14.66 29.08
CA SER A 600 -28.50 -14.69 29.51
C SER A 600 -28.63 -14.36 30.98
N GLY A 601 -29.83 -13.94 31.41
CA GLY A 601 -30.07 -13.49 32.78
C GLY A 601 -29.58 -12.07 33.03
N VAL A 602 -29.13 -11.81 34.26
CA VAL A 602 -28.61 -10.50 34.69
C VAL A 602 -27.09 -10.58 34.86
N LEU A 603 -26.40 -9.46 34.65
CA LEU A 603 -24.98 -9.36 35.00
C LEU A 603 -24.78 -9.57 36.51
N THR A 604 -23.82 -10.40 36.89
CA THR A 604 -23.54 -10.69 38.30
C THR A 604 -22.62 -9.65 38.96
N ASP A 605 -21.88 -8.88 38.18
CA ASP A 605 -21.07 -7.73 38.60
C ASP A 605 -20.89 -6.75 37.42
N TYR A 606 -20.22 -5.62 37.63
CA TYR A 606 -19.99 -4.62 36.58
C TYR A 606 -18.99 -5.09 35.51
N ILE A 607 -19.25 -4.73 34.25
CA ILE A 607 -18.32 -4.86 33.11
C ILE A 607 -17.89 -3.46 32.70
N ASN A 608 -16.58 -3.21 32.64
CA ASN A 608 -16.02 -2.01 32.04
C ASN A 608 -14.78 -2.37 31.21
N GLN A 609 -15.02 -2.84 29.99
CA GLN A 609 -13.96 -3.19 29.06
C GLN A 609 -13.65 -2.00 28.18
N ALA A 610 -12.49 -1.37 28.35
CA ALA A 610 -12.15 -0.15 27.63
C ALA A 610 -10.72 -0.13 27.12
N ILE A 611 -10.52 0.55 25.99
CA ILE A 611 -9.21 1.02 25.55
C ILE A 611 -9.12 2.49 25.94
N LEU A 612 -7.98 2.87 26.51
CA LEU A 612 -7.63 4.25 26.77
C LEU A 612 -6.58 4.67 25.75
N PHE A 613 -6.87 5.73 24.99
CA PHE A 613 -5.94 6.30 24.02
C PHE A 613 -5.01 7.29 24.72
N THR A 614 -3.85 7.54 24.13
CA THR A 614 -3.02 8.68 24.53
C THR A 614 -3.67 9.99 24.09
N ARG A 615 -3.19 11.10 24.65
CA ARG A 615 -3.65 12.44 24.26
C ARG A 615 -3.42 12.71 22.77
N ASP A 616 -2.23 12.38 22.26
CA ASP A 616 -1.90 12.59 20.84
C ASP A 616 -2.78 11.74 19.94
N GLN A 617 -2.99 10.46 20.27
CA GLN A 617 -3.92 9.62 19.52
C GLN A 617 -5.36 10.14 19.57
N THR A 618 -5.79 10.69 20.71
CA THR A 618 -7.12 11.30 20.86
C THR A 618 -7.28 12.46 19.87
N LEU A 619 -6.27 13.33 19.79
CA LEU A 619 -6.27 14.48 18.88
C LEU A 619 -6.18 14.09 17.40
N THR A 620 -5.62 12.93 17.07
CA THR A 620 -5.65 12.41 15.69
C THR A 620 -7.02 11.91 15.24
N ILE A 621 -7.92 11.62 16.19
CA ILE A 621 -9.26 11.06 15.92
C ILE A 621 -10.34 12.13 16.11
N LEU A 622 -10.17 13.02 17.09
CA LEU A 622 -11.21 13.94 17.55
C LEU A 622 -10.76 15.40 17.54
N GLY A 623 -11.54 16.22 16.84
CA GLY A 623 -11.58 17.68 16.98
C GLY A 623 -12.90 18.16 17.61
N ALA A 624 -13.07 19.48 17.72
CA ALA A 624 -14.34 20.06 18.12
C ALA A 624 -15.39 19.83 17.02
N GLY A 625 -16.64 19.63 17.42
CA GLY A 625 -17.75 19.38 16.50
C GLY A 625 -18.73 18.32 16.99
N ASN A 626 -19.75 18.04 16.17
CA ASN A 626 -20.76 17.04 16.45
C ASN A 626 -20.26 15.64 16.08
N TYR A 627 -20.56 14.67 16.95
CA TYR A 627 -20.29 13.26 16.70
C TYR A 627 -21.55 12.46 16.91
N CYS A 628 -21.77 11.52 16.01
CA CYS A 628 -22.88 10.60 16.03
C CYS A 628 -22.41 9.16 16.21
N MET A 629 -23.28 8.33 16.76
CA MET A 629 -23.10 6.90 16.85
C MET A 629 -24.36 6.14 16.48
N SER A 630 -24.21 5.16 15.60
CA SER A 630 -25.21 4.13 15.31
C SER A 630 -24.72 2.74 15.72
N GLY A 631 -25.68 1.82 15.87
CA GLY A 631 -25.43 0.45 16.30
C GLY A 631 -26.64 -0.13 17.02
N LYS A 632 -26.75 -1.46 17.01
CA LYS A 632 -27.82 -2.18 17.72
C LYS A 632 -27.68 -2.01 19.23
N LYS A 633 -28.81 -1.84 19.90
CA LYS A 633 -28.87 -1.80 21.37
C LYS A 633 -28.59 -3.18 21.96
N THR A 634 -27.56 -3.28 22.78
CA THR A 634 -27.20 -4.48 23.57
C THR A 634 -26.93 -4.08 25.02
N TYR A 635 -26.80 -5.06 25.91
CA TYR A 635 -26.33 -4.85 27.27
C TYR A 635 -25.40 -6.01 27.67
N PRO A 636 -24.12 -5.75 28.01
CA PRO A 636 -23.45 -4.44 28.10
C PRO A 636 -23.49 -3.64 26.77
N TYR A 637 -23.54 -2.31 26.89
CA TYR A 637 -23.66 -1.40 25.75
C TYR A 637 -22.31 -0.82 25.36
N PHE A 638 -22.17 -0.44 24.09
CA PHE A 638 -20.96 0.19 23.57
C PHE A 638 -20.98 1.69 23.84
N TYR A 639 -19.85 2.23 24.29
CA TYR A 639 -19.68 3.66 24.55
C TYR A 639 -18.41 4.20 23.88
N PHE A 640 -18.46 5.48 23.57
CA PHE A 640 -17.38 6.29 23.06
C PHE A 640 -17.34 7.60 23.87
N THR A 641 -16.29 7.77 24.68
CA THR A 641 -16.24 8.80 25.72
C THR A 641 -14.93 9.57 25.70
N LEU A 642 -14.95 10.85 26.09
CA LEU A 642 -13.76 11.52 26.61
C LEU A 642 -13.74 11.40 28.14
N TYR A 643 -12.60 10.95 28.66
CA TYR A 643 -12.34 10.76 30.09
C TYR A 643 -11.26 11.73 30.54
N ASP A 644 -11.54 12.52 31.58
CA ASP A 644 -10.54 13.37 32.22
C ASP A 644 -9.73 12.52 33.21
N THR A 645 -8.43 12.38 32.95
CA THR A 645 -7.54 11.51 33.75
C THR A 645 -7.21 12.07 35.12
N VAL A 646 -7.32 13.38 35.32
CA VAL A 646 -7.03 14.05 36.59
C VAL A 646 -8.27 14.06 37.47
N GLU A 647 -9.39 14.54 36.93
CA GLU A 647 -10.67 14.58 37.65
C GLU A 647 -11.36 13.21 37.74
N LYS A 648 -10.87 12.23 36.98
CA LYS A 648 -11.35 10.85 36.92
C LYS A 648 -12.82 10.72 36.52
N LYS A 649 -13.30 11.60 35.64
CA LYS A 649 -14.71 11.65 35.24
C LYS A 649 -14.90 11.63 33.72
N VAL A 650 -16.06 11.15 33.28
CA VAL A 650 -16.48 11.24 31.87
C VAL A 650 -17.02 12.64 31.61
N VAL A 651 -16.49 13.30 30.59
CA VAL A 651 -16.82 14.69 30.22
C VAL A 651 -17.55 14.77 28.88
N PHE A 652 -17.45 13.73 28.05
CA PHE A 652 -18.21 13.53 26.82
C PHE A 652 -18.58 12.06 26.69
N GLU A 653 -19.78 11.78 26.17
CA GLU A 653 -20.23 10.42 25.92
C GLU A 653 -21.24 10.39 24.77
N ILE A 654 -21.02 9.47 23.84
CA ILE A 654 -22.05 8.90 22.97
C ILE A 654 -22.05 7.39 23.20
N ASN A 655 -23.24 6.78 23.27
CA ASN A 655 -23.41 5.37 23.61
C ASN A 655 -24.57 4.74 22.80
N THR A 656 -24.56 3.42 22.60
CA THR A 656 -25.62 2.72 21.84
C THR A 656 -26.91 2.55 22.65
N LYS A 657 -26.91 2.92 23.94
CA LYS A 657 -28.06 2.77 24.84
C LYS A 657 -29.07 3.92 24.69
N ALA A 658 -28.61 5.16 24.87
CA ALA A 658 -29.46 6.34 25.06
C ALA A 658 -28.89 7.66 24.50
N THR A 659 -27.59 7.75 24.19
CA THR A 659 -26.96 9.02 23.75
C THR A 659 -26.36 8.86 22.36
N PRO A 660 -27.15 9.00 21.28
CA PRO A 660 -26.69 8.71 19.92
C PRO A 660 -25.83 9.82 19.31
N SER A 661 -25.90 11.06 19.80
CA SER A 661 -25.06 12.15 19.32
C SER A 661 -24.78 13.16 20.41
N LYS A 662 -23.63 13.85 20.30
CA LYS A 662 -23.23 14.93 21.21
C LYS A 662 -22.14 15.79 20.57
N GLU A 663 -22.12 17.07 20.93
CA GLU A 663 -21.05 18.00 20.55
C GLU A 663 -19.83 17.87 21.47
N ILE A 664 -18.63 17.90 20.89
CA ILE A 664 -17.37 18.15 21.57
C ILE A 664 -17.00 19.63 21.38
N THR A 665 -16.87 20.38 22.46
CA THR A 665 -16.49 21.80 22.39
C THR A 665 -14.98 21.98 22.28
N GLN A 666 -14.53 23.12 21.72
CA GLN A 666 -13.10 23.45 21.67
C GLN A 666 -12.47 23.52 23.08
N LYS A 667 -13.20 24.03 24.08
CA LYS A 667 -12.75 24.03 25.47
C LYS A 667 -12.42 22.61 25.96
N LEU A 668 -13.22 21.63 25.57
CA LEU A 668 -12.99 20.24 25.94
C LEU A 668 -11.77 19.67 25.22
N ILE A 669 -11.63 19.94 23.92
CA ILE A 669 -10.44 19.57 23.16
C ILE A 669 -9.19 20.23 23.73
N ASN A 670 -9.24 21.46 24.24
CA ASN A 670 -8.05 22.13 24.79
C ASN A 670 -7.63 21.61 26.17
N ASN A 671 -8.44 20.79 26.85
CA ASN A 671 -8.05 20.18 28.11
C ASN A 671 -7.01 19.07 27.86
N GLU A 672 -5.79 19.26 28.35
CA GLU A 672 -4.70 18.29 28.17
C GLU A 672 -4.93 16.95 28.88
N ASN A 673 -5.82 16.92 29.87
CA ASN A 673 -6.13 15.74 30.67
C ASN A 673 -7.21 14.85 30.04
N VAL A 674 -7.84 15.27 28.94
CA VAL A 674 -8.87 14.44 28.30
C VAL A 674 -8.27 13.46 27.31
N VAL A 675 -8.68 12.21 27.45
CA VAL A 675 -8.31 11.12 26.56
C VAL A 675 -9.54 10.38 26.07
N LEU A 676 -9.49 9.89 24.84
CA LEU A 676 -10.50 9.02 24.28
C LEU A 676 -10.49 7.67 24.99
N ARG A 677 -11.68 7.25 25.41
CA ARG A 677 -11.96 5.95 25.99
C ARG A 677 -13.12 5.30 25.26
N ILE A 678 -12.90 4.09 24.74
CA ILE A 678 -13.89 3.36 23.94
C ILE A 678 -14.04 1.95 24.49
N GLY A 679 -15.27 1.46 24.61
CA GLY A 679 -15.48 0.18 25.27
C GLY A 679 -16.92 -0.28 25.44
N PHE A 680 -17.08 -1.29 26.29
CA PHE A 680 -18.37 -1.82 26.72
C PHE A 680 -18.57 -1.59 28.21
N TYR A 681 -19.75 -1.09 28.59
CA TYR A 681 -20.15 -0.86 29.97
C TYR A 681 -21.42 -1.63 30.32
N GLY A 682 -21.44 -2.22 31.50
CA GLY A 682 -22.62 -2.84 32.11
C GLY A 682 -22.53 -2.83 33.62
N GLU A 683 -23.67 -2.69 34.29
CA GLU A 683 -23.81 -2.66 35.75
C GLU A 683 -24.36 -3.98 36.27
N ALA A 684 -23.96 -4.34 37.49
CA ALA A 684 -24.50 -5.49 38.19
C ALA A 684 -26.03 -5.43 38.27
N ASN A 685 -26.68 -6.59 38.28
CA ASN A 685 -28.13 -6.78 38.36
C ASN A 685 -28.95 -6.18 37.19
N THR A 686 -28.30 -5.80 36.08
CA THR A 686 -29.00 -5.39 34.85
C THR A 686 -29.12 -6.55 33.88
N GLN A 687 -30.27 -6.66 33.21
CA GLN A 687 -30.53 -7.73 32.25
C GLN A 687 -29.61 -7.66 31.04
N ILE A 688 -29.01 -8.80 30.70
CA ILE A 688 -28.18 -8.96 29.51
C ILE A 688 -29.08 -8.93 28.28
N ILE A 689 -28.73 -8.08 27.32
CA ILE A 689 -29.42 -7.97 26.04
C ILE A 689 -28.43 -8.40 24.96
N PRO A 690 -28.51 -9.66 24.47
CA PRO A 690 -27.59 -10.15 23.45
C PRO A 690 -27.90 -9.56 22.08
N GLY A 691 -26.88 -9.46 21.24
CA GLY A 691 -26.99 -8.97 19.87
C GLY A 691 -25.65 -8.61 19.25
N VAL A 692 -25.68 -8.38 17.94
CA VAL A 692 -24.52 -7.87 17.19
C VAL A 692 -24.66 -6.35 17.09
N VAL A 693 -23.71 -5.61 17.64
CA VAL A 693 -23.79 -4.15 17.84
C VAL A 693 -23.54 -3.37 16.56
N CYS A 694 -22.58 -3.79 15.72
CA CYS A 694 -22.11 -3.03 14.56
C CYS A 694 -21.91 -1.52 14.88
N PRO A 695 -20.97 -1.19 15.79
CA PRO A 695 -20.75 0.20 16.19
C PRO A 695 -20.19 1.04 15.03
N MET A 696 -20.82 2.19 14.79
CA MET A 696 -20.43 3.17 13.79
C MET A 696 -20.33 4.53 14.46
N VAL A 697 -19.13 5.09 14.55
CA VAL A 697 -18.89 6.42 15.12
C VAL A 697 -18.42 7.33 14.01
N ASN A 698 -19.08 8.47 13.80
CA ASN A 698 -18.72 9.43 12.76
C ASN A 698 -18.82 10.87 13.26
N ALA A 699 -18.02 11.76 12.65
CA ALA A 699 -18.22 13.20 12.78
C ALA A 699 -19.42 13.66 11.94
N GLY A 700 -20.05 14.76 12.34
CA GLY A 700 -21.21 15.37 11.67
C GLY A 700 -22.52 15.25 12.45
N ASP A 701 -23.56 15.85 11.89
CA ASP A 701 -24.86 16.04 12.56
C ASP A 701 -25.80 14.82 12.45
N SER A 702 -25.44 13.83 11.63
CA SER A 702 -26.25 12.64 11.41
C SER A 702 -25.43 11.36 11.51
N ALA A 703 -26.06 10.29 12.01
CA ALA A 703 -25.43 8.99 12.12
C ALA A 703 -25.37 8.31 10.76
N LEU A 704 -24.18 7.84 10.37
CA LEU A 704 -23.99 7.13 9.11
C LEU A 704 -24.45 5.66 9.20
N PRO A 705 -24.78 5.03 8.06
CA PRO A 705 -24.92 3.58 7.97
C PRO A 705 -23.63 2.88 8.41
N TRP A 706 -23.75 1.67 8.96
CA TRP A 706 -22.58 0.94 9.42
C TRP A 706 -21.63 0.59 8.27
N ALA A 707 -20.37 0.97 8.44
CA ALA A 707 -19.24 0.48 7.67
C ALA A 707 -18.11 0.08 8.64
N PRO A 708 -17.28 -0.92 8.32
CA PRO A 708 -16.12 -1.25 9.15
C PRO A 708 -15.13 -0.07 9.16
N TYR A 709 -14.31 0.00 10.20
CA TYR A 709 -13.17 0.93 10.23
C TYR A 709 -12.17 0.57 9.15
N GLN A 710 -11.83 1.56 8.31
CA GLN A 710 -10.85 1.42 7.26
C GLN A 710 -9.89 2.60 7.35
N SER A 711 -8.59 2.31 7.28
CA SER A 711 -7.58 3.35 7.28
C SER A 711 -6.34 2.87 6.52
N THR A 712 -5.73 3.81 5.80
CA THR A 712 -4.42 3.63 5.18
C THR A 712 -3.59 4.88 5.44
N SER A 713 -2.30 4.71 5.64
CA SER A 713 -1.40 5.81 5.92
C SER A 713 -0.12 5.70 5.10
N ALA A 714 0.41 6.86 4.73
CA ALA A 714 1.74 7.00 4.16
C ALA A 714 2.53 7.94 5.06
N THR A 715 3.81 7.64 5.26
CA THR A 715 4.71 8.45 6.07
C THR A 715 5.79 9.02 5.16
N ILE A 716 5.98 10.33 5.24
CA ILE A 716 7.02 11.07 4.51
C ILE A 716 8.04 11.56 5.53
N THR A 717 9.30 11.20 5.33
CA THR A 717 10.40 11.66 6.17
C THR A 717 10.93 12.99 5.61
N LEU A 718 10.83 14.05 6.41
CA LEU A 718 11.41 15.35 6.13
C LEU A 718 12.76 15.49 6.82
N THR A 719 13.78 15.84 6.03
CA THR A 719 15.08 16.31 6.54
C THR A 719 15.18 17.84 6.56
N GLU A 720 14.17 18.51 6.01
CA GLU A 720 13.97 19.96 6.08
C GLU A 720 12.47 20.25 6.08
N PRO A 721 11.99 21.29 6.78
CA PRO A 721 10.58 21.57 6.86
C PRO A 721 10.02 22.02 5.50
N LEU A 722 8.71 21.95 5.32
CA LEU A 722 8.03 22.54 4.16
C LEU A 722 7.79 24.02 4.45
N ARG A 723 8.52 24.89 3.78
CA ARG A 723 8.49 26.34 4.03
C ARG A 723 7.48 27.03 3.12
N GLY A 724 7.02 28.22 3.50
CA GLY A 724 6.09 29.00 2.69
C GLY A 724 6.11 30.49 2.96
N ILE A 725 6.19 31.29 1.89
CA ILE A 725 6.15 32.76 1.90
C ILE A 725 5.16 33.23 0.85
N GLY A 726 4.05 33.84 1.28
CA GLY A 726 3.01 34.29 0.35
C GLY A 726 2.45 33.11 -0.48
N GLU A 727 2.54 33.21 -1.80
CA GLU A 727 2.15 32.15 -2.76
C GLU A 727 3.27 31.13 -3.05
N TYR A 728 4.52 31.47 -2.71
CA TYR A 728 5.70 30.64 -2.93
C TYR A 728 5.90 29.68 -1.77
N ARG A 729 5.52 28.43 -1.96
CA ARG A 729 5.45 27.42 -0.89
C ARG A 729 6.01 26.11 -1.37
N ASP A 730 6.77 25.44 -0.52
CA ASP A 730 7.20 24.07 -0.75
C ASP A 730 5.98 23.15 -0.75
N ARG A 731 5.95 22.16 -1.64
CA ARG A 731 4.77 21.30 -1.82
C ARG A 731 5.18 19.85 -1.99
N ILE A 732 4.58 18.97 -1.20
CA ILE A 732 4.61 17.53 -1.50
C ILE A 732 3.50 17.28 -2.50
N MET A 733 3.86 16.82 -3.69
CA MET A 733 2.92 16.59 -4.79
C MET A 733 3.32 15.41 -5.66
N CYS A 734 2.39 14.92 -6.48
CA CYS A 734 2.67 13.96 -7.54
C CYS A 734 2.85 14.70 -8.87
N ARG A 735 4.06 14.66 -9.46
CA ARG A 735 4.37 15.23 -10.78
C ARG A 735 4.76 14.11 -11.73
N ASP A 736 4.07 14.02 -12.86
CA ASP A 736 4.33 13.01 -13.90
C ASP A 736 4.40 11.56 -13.34
N GLY A 737 3.49 11.26 -12.41
CA GLY A 737 3.40 9.95 -11.73
C GLY A 737 4.49 9.68 -10.69
N VAL A 738 5.27 10.69 -10.29
CA VAL A 738 6.33 10.59 -9.29
C VAL A 738 6.00 11.54 -8.14
N TRP A 739 5.92 11.02 -6.92
CA TRP A 739 5.82 11.85 -5.71
C TRP A 739 7.16 12.51 -5.39
N GLY A 740 7.11 13.77 -5.01
CA GLY A 740 8.31 14.55 -4.70
C GLY A 740 7.96 15.78 -3.91
N ILE A 741 9.00 16.50 -3.52
CA ILE A 741 8.89 17.82 -2.91
C ILE A 741 9.31 18.85 -3.96
N GLU A 742 8.38 19.72 -4.33
CA GLU A 742 8.69 20.95 -5.04
C GLU A 742 9.17 21.98 -4.01
N ARG A 743 10.39 22.50 -4.17
CA ARG A 743 11.00 23.48 -3.26
C ARG A 743 10.99 24.86 -3.91
N TRP A 744 10.20 25.77 -3.35
CA TRP A 744 10.15 27.18 -3.75
C TRP A 744 10.95 28.07 -2.82
N VAL A 745 11.11 27.66 -1.56
CA VAL A 745 11.69 28.49 -0.52
C VAL A 745 13.07 27.95 -0.13
N THR A 746 14.04 28.85 -0.09
CA THR A 746 15.42 28.56 0.30
C THR A 746 15.70 29.15 1.68
N LYS A 747 16.54 28.45 2.46
CA LYS A 747 17.14 28.97 3.69
C LYS A 747 18.57 29.46 3.40
N LEU A 748 18.93 30.57 4.01
CA LEU A 748 20.28 31.14 4.01
C LEU A 748 20.72 31.29 5.47
N THR A 749 21.98 30.99 5.74
CA THR A 749 22.61 31.22 7.04
C THR A 749 23.82 32.13 6.80
N LEU A 750 23.82 33.29 7.44
CA LEU A 750 24.94 34.24 7.37
C LEU A 750 25.62 34.34 8.73
N ASP A 751 26.85 33.85 8.83
CA ASP A 751 27.59 33.70 10.10
C ASP A 751 28.67 34.77 10.30
N GLY A 752 28.73 35.76 9.41
CA GLY A 752 29.69 36.86 9.48
C GLY A 752 31.02 36.56 8.78
N SER A 753 31.21 35.34 8.27
CA SER A 753 32.33 34.99 7.39
C SER A 753 32.21 35.61 5.99
N GLU A 754 31.02 36.09 5.63
CA GLU A 754 30.81 36.78 4.36
C GLU A 754 31.56 38.12 4.31
N ASP A 755 31.71 38.63 3.10
CA ASP A 755 32.38 39.91 2.81
C ASP A 755 31.51 41.11 3.20
N TRP A 756 31.15 41.22 4.49
CA TRP A 756 30.41 42.35 5.02
C TRP A 756 31.28 43.60 5.02
N VAL A 757 30.70 44.70 4.52
CA VAL A 757 31.33 46.02 4.44
C VAL A 757 30.33 47.09 4.89
N ILE A 758 30.85 48.28 5.16
CA ILE A 758 30.05 49.44 5.57
C ILE A 758 29.18 49.91 4.40
N TYR A 759 27.89 50.09 4.64
CA TYR A 759 26.96 50.76 3.74
C TYR A 759 26.57 52.12 4.30
N GLY A 760 26.78 53.18 3.54
CA GLY A 760 26.45 54.54 4.00
C GLY A 760 26.18 55.48 2.84
N ASN A 761 25.05 56.18 2.90
CA ASN A 761 24.77 57.36 2.10
C ASN A 761 23.92 58.36 2.91
N SER A 762 23.46 59.45 2.30
CA SER A 762 22.65 60.47 2.97
C SER A 762 21.32 59.96 3.54
N SER A 763 20.86 58.78 3.11
CA SER A 763 19.53 58.24 3.43
C SER A 763 19.58 56.97 4.27
N TYR A 764 20.67 56.21 4.23
CA TYR A 764 20.80 54.91 4.90
C TYR A 764 22.20 54.71 5.47
N ILE A 765 22.28 54.16 6.69
CA ILE A 765 23.52 53.80 7.39
C ILE A 765 23.41 52.35 7.88
N SER A 766 24.42 51.51 7.62
CA SER A 766 24.26 50.05 7.69
C SER A 766 25.55 49.27 7.36
N PHE A 767 25.40 47.94 7.25
CA PHE A 767 26.32 46.98 6.65
C PHE A 767 25.64 46.23 5.50
N TYR A 768 26.41 45.81 4.50
CA TYR A 768 25.91 44.95 3.42
C TYR A 768 26.97 43.93 3.00
N THR A 769 26.54 42.84 2.37
CA THR A 769 27.49 41.89 1.77
C THR A 769 27.99 42.43 0.44
N GLN A 770 29.30 42.54 0.26
CA GLN A 770 29.90 42.97 -1.01
C GLN A 770 29.88 41.83 -2.04
N SER A 771 30.08 40.60 -1.57
CA SER A 771 30.00 39.38 -2.37
C SER A 771 28.60 38.79 -2.39
N VAL A 772 28.28 38.06 -3.46
CA VAL A 772 26.95 37.44 -3.65
C VAL A 772 26.66 36.40 -2.57
N CYS A 773 25.48 36.47 -1.96
CA CYS A 773 24.99 35.51 -0.97
C CYS A 773 23.56 35.04 -1.24
N LEU A 774 22.77 35.78 -2.03
CA LEU A 774 21.43 35.36 -2.45
C LEU A 774 21.50 34.44 -3.68
N PRO A 775 20.61 33.43 -3.79
CA PRO A 775 20.67 32.46 -4.89
C PRO A 775 20.28 33.09 -6.25
N VAL A 776 19.31 34.00 -6.23
CA VAL A 776 18.81 34.75 -7.40
C VAL A 776 18.92 36.25 -7.16
N SER A 777 18.82 37.04 -8.24
CA SER A 777 18.80 38.50 -8.12
C SER A 777 17.47 38.95 -7.53
N MET A 778 17.51 39.72 -6.46
CA MET A 778 16.34 40.14 -5.70
C MET A 778 16.31 41.66 -5.59
N ASN A 779 15.13 42.23 -5.33
CA ASN A 779 14.96 43.65 -5.08
C ASN A 779 13.96 43.84 -3.95
N LYS A 780 14.47 43.94 -2.71
CA LYS A 780 13.67 44.05 -1.48
C LYS A 780 12.58 42.97 -1.47
N ARG A 781 13.00 41.73 -1.72
CA ARG A 781 12.09 40.58 -1.82
C ARG A 781 11.50 40.26 -0.44
N GLU A 782 10.27 39.74 -0.42
CA GLU A 782 9.69 39.20 0.81
C GLU A 782 10.52 38.02 1.34
N GLY A 783 10.46 37.84 2.65
CA GLY A 783 11.20 36.82 3.35
C GLY A 783 10.97 36.94 4.84
N LEU A 784 11.55 36.01 5.60
CA LEU A 784 11.61 36.04 7.05
C LEU A 784 13.07 35.97 7.47
N CYS A 785 13.41 36.60 8.58
CA CYS A 785 14.76 36.62 9.11
C CYS A 785 14.71 36.66 10.63
N GLU A 786 15.41 35.75 11.30
CA GLU A 786 15.25 35.54 12.74
C GLU A 786 15.60 36.77 13.57
N GLN A 787 16.48 37.64 13.08
CA GLN A 787 17.01 38.75 13.88
C GLN A 787 16.84 40.13 13.24
N LEU A 788 16.33 40.23 12.02
CA LEU A 788 16.14 41.53 11.36
C LEU A 788 14.82 41.51 10.59
N ARG A 789 14.01 42.55 10.73
CA ARG A 789 12.74 42.62 10.01
C ARG A 789 12.98 42.80 8.51
N VAL A 790 12.47 41.86 7.71
CA VAL A 790 12.55 41.95 6.24
C VAL A 790 11.64 43.06 5.75
N MET A 791 12.19 43.97 4.94
CA MET A 791 11.45 45.10 4.38
C MET A 791 11.38 45.01 2.85
N THR A 792 10.17 45.12 2.31
CA THR A 792 9.92 45.12 0.85
C THR A 792 9.87 46.51 0.23
N ILE A 793 9.80 47.53 1.07
CA ILE A 793 9.80 48.94 0.68
C ILE A 793 11.01 49.60 1.32
N GLY A 794 11.70 50.46 0.57
CA GLY A 794 12.82 51.22 1.12
C GLY A 794 12.35 52.21 2.18
N GLY A 795 13.01 52.23 3.33
CA GLY A 795 12.72 53.15 4.42
C GLY A 795 13.77 53.03 5.52
N LYS A 796 13.94 54.09 6.30
CA LYS A 796 14.85 54.13 7.45
C LYS A 796 14.14 53.53 8.66
N ASN A 797 14.51 52.31 9.06
CA ASN A 797 13.87 51.56 10.14
C ASN A 797 14.92 50.71 10.85
N LEU A 798 14.96 50.84 12.17
CA LEU A 798 15.92 50.14 13.03
C LEU A 798 15.88 48.62 12.78
N ASN A 799 17.06 48.00 12.68
CA ASN A 799 17.24 46.55 12.59
C ASN A 799 16.42 45.90 11.46
N THR A 800 16.51 46.44 10.24
CA THR A 800 15.82 45.87 9.07
C THR A 800 16.80 45.22 8.10
N ILE A 801 16.29 44.34 7.24
CA ILE A 801 17.08 43.72 6.18
C ILE A 801 16.38 43.85 4.82
N TRP A 802 17.17 44.19 3.79
CA TRP A 802 16.73 44.12 2.41
C TRP A 802 17.36 42.91 1.73
N LEU A 803 16.50 42.09 1.13
CA LEU A 803 16.90 40.97 0.29
C LEU A 803 17.07 41.48 -1.15
N GLY A 804 18.27 41.96 -1.44
CA GLY A 804 18.68 42.50 -2.73
C GLY A 804 18.20 43.93 -3.02
N ALA A 805 18.87 44.59 -3.96
CA ALA A 805 18.48 45.87 -4.55
C ALA A 805 18.69 45.82 -6.08
N ASN A 806 18.05 44.85 -6.73
CA ASN A 806 18.33 44.37 -8.10
C ASN A 806 19.70 43.70 -8.21
N ASN A 807 20.07 42.91 -7.21
CA ASN A 807 21.35 42.21 -7.11
C ASN A 807 21.22 40.98 -6.19
N LYS A 808 22.34 40.31 -5.90
CA LYS A 808 22.39 39.08 -5.10
C LYS A 808 23.01 39.27 -3.71
N VAL A 809 22.87 40.45 -3.12
CA VAL A 809 23.46 40.78 -1.81
C VAL A 809 22.38 41.18 -0.81
N VAL A 810 22.71 41.18 0.48
CA VAL A 810 21.80 41.62 1.55
C VAL A 810 22.27 42.93 2.18
N TYR A 811 21.34 43.74 2.67
CA TYR A 811 21.62 45.01 3.35
C TYR A 811 20.95 45.01 4.72
N ALA A 812 21.71 45.17 5.81
CA ALA A 812 21.21 45.18 7.19
C ALA A 812 20.96 46.63 7.67
N ILE A 813 19.90 47.27 7.16
CA ILE A 813 19.64 48.71 7.27
C ILE A 813 19.37 49.17 8.71
N ASP A 814 19.95 50.32 9.09
CA ASP A 814 19.89 50.91 10.45
C ASP A 814 20.13 49.87 11.54
N ASN A 815 21.14 49.04 11.34
CA ASN A 815 21.54 47.98 12.26
C ASN A 815 22.11 48.59 13.55
N GLN A 816 21.69 48.07 14.70
CA GLN A 816 22.05 48.58 16.02
C GLN A 816 23.55 48.53 16.34
N PHE A 817 24.33 47.69 15.65
CA PHE A 817 25.78 47.64 15.81
C PHE A 817 26.50 48.78 15.07
N TYR A 818 25.81 49.52 14.18
CA TYR A 818 26.39 50.67 13.49
C TYR A 818 26.62 51.83 14.46
N ASN A 819 27.85 52.31 14.53
CA ASN A 819 28.21 53.44 15.38
C ASN A 819 29.20 54.37 14.68
N ASP A 820 28.74 55.55 14.27
CA ASP A 820 29.53 56.53 13.50
C ASP A 820 30.68 57.16 14.31
N THR A 821 30.79 56.86 15.61
CA THR A 821 31.93 57.27 16.45
C THR A 821 33.11 56.30 16.41
N LEU A 822 32.92 55.09 15.88
CA LEU A 822 33.98 54.07 15.73
C LEU A 822 34.65 54.17 14.35
N GLU A 823 35.94 53.83 14.28
CA GLU A 823 36.73 53.87 13.02
C GLU A 823 36.18 52.92 11.94
N ASP A 824 35.78 51.71 12.34
CA ASP A 824 35.16 50.70 11.46
C ASP A 824 33.63 50.78 11.43
N LYS A 825 33.07 51.82 12.07
CA LYS A 825 31.64 52.04 12.26
C LYS A 825 30.87 50.88 12.90
N GLY A 826 31.56 50.01 13.64
CA GLY A 826 30.97 48.85 14.31
C GLY A 826 30.84 47.59 13.44
N LEU A 827 31.49 47.54 12.27
CA LEU A 827 31.50 46.37 11.40
C LEU A 827 32.07 45.12 12.10
N ALA A 828 33.12 45.27 12.92
CA ALA A 828 33.70 44.16 13.67
C ALA A 828 32.71 43.61 14.72
N ASN A 829 31.95 44.49 15.38
CA ASN A 829 30.93 44.08 16.35
C ASN A 829 29.80 43.31 15.65
N TRP A 830 29.38 43.76 14.47
CA TRP A 830 28.39 43.05 13.67
C TRP A 830 28.86 41.64 13.28
N LYS A 831 30.09 41.51 12.77
CA LYS A 831 30.66 40.19 12.42
C LYS A 831 30.82 39.29 13.65
N ALA A 832 31.23 39.83 14.79
CA ALA A 832 31.34 39.07 16.03
C ALA A 832 29.97 38.55 16.51
N HIS A 833 28.94 39.38 16.43
CA HIS A 833 27.55 38.97 16.73
C HIS A 833 27.11 37.83 15.82
N LEU A 834 27.30 37.95 14.50
CA LEU A 834 26.94 36.91 13.54
C LEU A 834 27.66 35.57 13.76
N ALA A 835 28.92 35.61 14.21
CA ALA A 835 29.69 34.40 14.50
C ALA A 835 29.12 33.63 15.72
N GLU A 836 28.49 34.34 16.65
CA GLU A 836 27.84 33.75 17.83
C GLU A 836 26.37 33.39 17.56
N SER A 837 25.68 34.23 16.80
CA SER A 837 24.26 34.12 16.44
C SER A 837 24.10 34.41 14.94
N PRO A 838 24.28 33.41 14.07
CA PRO A 838 24.12 33.59 12.62
C PRO A 838 22.72 34.07 12.24
N LEU A 839 22.63 34.89 11.18
CA LEU A 839 21.33 35.24 10.61
C LEU A 839 20.77 34.07 9.83
N GLU A 840 19.62 33.55 10.26
CA GLU A 840 18.82 32.66 9.45
C GLU A 840 17.76 33.45 8.68
N ILE A 841 17.76 33.29 7.36
CA ILE A 841 16.87 33.99 6.44
C ILE A 841 16.17 32.95 5.57
N ILE A 842 14.87 33.09 5.35
CA ILE A 842 14.17 32.35 4.29
C ILE A 842 13.56 33.32 3.27
N THR A 843 13.64 32.95 2.00
CA THR A 843 13.07 33.69 0.87
C THR A 843 12.78 32.72 -0.29
N TYR A 844 12.15 33.17 -1.37
CA TYR A 844 11.73 32.31 -2.47
C TYR A 844 12.61 32.45 -3.72
N LEU A 845 12.67 31.36 -4.48
CA LEU A 845 13.35 31.24 -5.79
C LEU A 845 12.45 31.77 -6.92
N ASP A 846 13.05 32.10 -8.07
CA ASP A 846 12.30 32.48 -9.27
C ASP A 846 11.68 31.26 -9.98
N ALA A 847 12.27 30.08 -9.77
CA ALA A 847 11.78 28.80 -10.24
C ALA A 847 12.06 27.73 -9.17
N PRO A 848 11.16 26.77 -8.97
CA PRO A 848 11.31 25.77 -7.94
C PRO A 848 12.31 24.69 -8.33
N THR A 849 12.82 23.98 -7.34
CA THR A 849 13.56 22.73 -7.55
C THR A 849 12.68 21.52 -7.22
N TRP A 850 13.05 20.34 -7.71
CA TRP A 850 12.25 19.11 -7.57
C TRP A 850 13.08 18.01 -6.92
N GLU A 851 12.56 17.44 -5.83
CA GLU A 851 13.22 16.40 -5.03
C GLU A 851 12.32 15.15 -4.98
N PRO A 852 12.60 14.09 -5.76
CA PRO A 852 11.77 12.88 -5.76
C PRO A 852 11.86 12.14 -4.42
N LEU A 853 10.72 11.66 -3.92
CA LEU A 853 10.67 10.88 -2.68
C LEU A 853 11.20 9.44 -2.86
N PRO A 854 11.73 8.80 -1.79
CA PRO A 854 12.22 7.43 -1.85
C PRO A 854 11.17 6.41 -2.32
N ALA A 855 11.61 5.32 -2.96
CA ALA A 855 10.71 4.33 -3.56
C ALA A 855 9.68 3.71 -2.59
N ALA A 856 10.05 3.51 -1.32
CA ALA A 856 9.12 3.01 -0.31
C ALA A 856 8.00 4.02 -0.01
N THR A 857 8.33 5.31 0.07
CA THR A 857 7.36 6.40 0.26
C THR A 857 6.47 6.57 -0.97
N GLN A 858 7.04 6.44 -2.18
CA GLN A 858 6.26 6.41 -3.44
C GLN A 858 5.19 5.32 -3.41
N GLN A 859 5.57 4.09 -3.04
CA GLN A 859 4.65 2.96 -2.95
C GLN A 859 3.57 3.19 -1.90
N ALA A 860 3.94 3.71 -0.72
CA ALA A 860 2.99 4.02 0.34
C ALA A 860 1.98 5.09 -0.07
N LEU A 861 2.42 6.17 -0.71
CA LEU A 861 1.54 7.24 -1.22
C LEU A 861 0.63 6.73 -2.34
N ASN A 862 1.15 5.92 -3.26
CA ASN A 862 0.35 5.30 -4.32
C ASN A 862 -0.68 4.28 -3.78
N ALA A 863 -0.44 3.70 -2.61
CA ALA A 863 -1.36 2.79 -1.93
C ALA A 863 -2.43 3.51 -1.08
N LEU A 864 -2.34 4.83 -0.92
CA LEU A 864 -3.40 5.60 -0.28
C LEU A 864 -4.70 5.46 -1.08
N THR A 865 -5.80 5.29 -0.37
CA THR A 865 -7.10 4.93 -0.91
C THR A 865 -8.17 5.74 -0.21
N THR A 866 -9.09 6.31 -0.99
CA THR A 866 -10.35 6.85 -0.50
C THR A 866 -11.36 5.73 -0.31
N TYR A 867 -12.34 5.94 0.55
CA TYR A 867 -13.38 4.98 0.90
C TYR A 867 -14.74 5.48 0.44
N ALA A 868 -15.61 4.55 0.04
CA ALA A 868 -16.94 4.86 -0.47
C ALA A 868 -17.75 5.70 0.55
N GLY A 869 -18.37 6.76 0.06
CA GLY A 869 -19.05 7.75 0.88
C GLY A 869 -18.07 8.69 1.56
N THR A 870 -17.87 8.52 2.86
CA THR A 870 -17.07 9.46 3.65
C THR A 870 -15.61 9.03 3.75
N THR A 871 -14.71 9.93 3.37
CA THR A 871 -13.26 9.81 3.60
C THR A 871 -12.74 11.05 4.32
N HIS A 872 -12.00 10.83 5.39
CA HIS A 872 -11.19 11.83 6.08
C HIS A 872 -9.73 11.65 5.69
N LEU A 873 -9.10 12.66 5.10
CA LEU A 873 -7.66 12.67 4.86
C LEU A 873 -7.01 13.68 5.80
N THR A 874 -6.20 13.18 6.74
CA THR A 874 -5.57 13.99 7.78
C THR A 874 -4.06 13.99 7.61
N ILE A 875 -3.44 15.17 7.77
CA ILE A 875 -1.99 15.34 7.83
C ILE A 875 -1.58 15.59 9.28
N THR A 876 -0.66 14.79 9.79
CA THR A 876 -0.04 15.00 11.09
C THR A 876 1.42 15.40 10.88
N ALA A 877 1.75 16.64 11.25
CA ALA A 877 3.09 17.24 11.15
C ALA A 877 3.30 18.22 12.32
N GLY A 878 4.56 18.47 12.68
CA GLY A 878 4.91 19.57 13.59
C GLY A 878 4.71 20.95 12.92
N GLY A 879 4.78 22.01 13.71
CA GLY A 879 4.69 23.39 13.21
C GLY A 879 3.29 23.76 12.69
N PRO A 880 3.18 24.85 11.89
CA PRO A 880 1.93 25.28 11.30
C PRO A 880 1.30 24.18 10.43
N ALA A 881 -0.02 24.01 10.58
CA ALA A 881 -0.79 23.05 9.79
C ALA A 881 -0.64 23.37 8.28
N PRO A 882 -0.35 22.37 7.45
CA PRO A 882 -0.26 22.59 6.01
C PRO A 882 -1.63 22.83 5.40
N GLU A 883 -1.67 23.54 4.27
CA GLU A 883 -2.82 23.46 3.38
C GLU A 883 -2.75 22.15 2.58
N VAL A 884 -3.88 21.49 2.42
CA VAL A 884 -3.97 20.15 1.85
C VAL A 884 -5.03 20.14 0.78
N THR A 885 -4.66 19.79 -0.45
CA THR A 885 -5.59 19.59 -1.55
C THR A 885 -5.63 18.11 -1.91
N LEU A 886 -6.80 17.50 -1.89
CA LEU A 886 -7.03 16.11 -2.27
C LEU A 886 -7.82 16.05 -3.58
N GLU A 887 -7.26 15.37 -4.57
CA GLU A 887 -7.96 14.97 -5.78
C GLU A 887 -8.38 13.50 -5.69
N TYR A 888 -9.68 13.25 -5.88
CA TYR A 888 -10.29 11.95 -5.67
C TYR A 888 -11.36 11.62 -6.72
N VAL A 889 -11.69 10.33 -6.84
CA VAL A 889 -12.80 9.87 -7.67
C VAL A 889 -14.11 10.03 -6.90
N GLN A 890 -15.07 10.75 -7.48
CA GLN A 890 -16.41 10.89 -6.92
C GLN A 890 -17.26 9.65 -7.20
N ASP A 891 -18.13 9.33 -6.26
CA ASP A 891 -19.24 8.41 -6.47
C ASP A 891 -20.23 9.05 -7.46
N THR A 892 -20.30 8.47 -8.66
CA THR A 892 -21.11 8.99 -9.75
C THR A 892 -22.60 9.01 -9.42
N GLN A 893 -23.10 8.05 -8.64
CA GLN A 893 -24.51 8.02 -8.26
C GLN A 893 -24.81 9.19 -7.32
N LYS A 894 -23.98 9.40 -6.29
CA LYS A 894 -24.13 10.55 -5.38
C LYS A 894 -24.01 11.88 -6.11
N ALA A 895 -23.07 12.00 -7.04
CA ALA A 895 -22.91 13.22 -7.83
C ALA A 895 -24.15 13.54 -8.67
N ILE A 896 -24.77 12.53 -9.30
CA ILE A 896 -26.03 12.67 -10.03
C ILE A 896 -27.16 13.09 -9.08
N GLU A 897 -27.29 12.43 -7.93
CA GLU A 897 -28.33 12.75 -6.92
C GLU A 897 -28.21 14.19 -6.40
N GLN A 898 -26.99 14.67 -6.15
CA GLN A 898 -26.72 16.06 -5.75
C GLN A 898 -27.07 17.05 -6.86
N HIS A 899 -26.69 16.77 -8.10
CA HIS A 899 -27.01 17.61 -9.26
C HIS A 899 -28.52 17.69 -9.51
N ASP A 900 -29.24 16.57 -9.40
CA ASP A 900 -30.70 16.52 -9.53
C ASP A 900 -31.42 17.28 -8.42
N THR A 901 -30.85 17.28 -7.21
CA THR A 901 -31.37 18.05 -6.07
C THR A 901 -31.15 19.55 -6.28
N ALA A 902 -29.96 19.96 -6.72
CA ALA A 902 -29.66 21.35 -7.04
C ALA A 902 -30.55 21.89 -8.18
N ASN A 903 -30.79 21.08 -9.22
CA ASN A 903 -31.70 21.45 -10.31
C ASN A 903 -33.15 21.60 -9.86
N ARG A 904 -33.62 20.71 -8.98
CA ARG A 904 -34.95 20.85 -8.36
C ARG A 904 -35.04 22.13 -7.53
N GLN A 905 -34.06 22.41 -6.69
CA GLN A 905 -34.01 23.63 -5.89
C GLN A 905 -33.97 24.90 -6.75
N TYR A 906 -33.20 24.90 -7.84
CA TYR A 906 -33.17 26.01 -8.80
C TYR A 906 -34.56 26.22 -9.43
N THR A 907 -35.21 25.14 -9.85
CA THR A 907 -36.56 25.16 -10.43
C THR A 907 -37.58 25.66 -9.41
N ASP A 908 -37.54 25.18 -8.18
CA ASP A 908 -38.42 25.60 -7.08
C ASP A 908 -38.22 27.08 -6.74
N ASN A 909 -36.97 27.56 -6.72
CA ASN A 909 -36.67 28.98 -6.53
C ASN A 909 -37.20 29.85 -7.68
N GLN A 910 -37.11 29.37 -8.92
CA GLN A 910 -37.70 30.06 -10.07
C GLN A 910 -39.22 30.09 -9.98
N ILE A 911 -39.86 28.97 -9.63
CA ILE A 911 -41.31 28.89 -9.40
C ILE A 911 -41.71 29.83 -8.27
N ALA A 912 -40.98 29.83 -7.15
CA ALA A 912 -41.24 30.73 -6.02
C ALA A 912 -41.12 32.20 -6.43
N ALA A 913 -40.09 32.57 -7.20
CA ALA A 913 -39.92 33.93 -7.72
C ALA A 913 -41.04 34.33 -8.69
N ILE A 914 -41.47 33.42 -9.57
CA ILE A 914 -42.61 33.64 -10.48
C ILE A 914 -43.90 33.83 -9.67
N VAL A 915 -44.16 32.95 -8.70
CA VAL A 915 -45.35 33.03 -7.83
C VAL A 915 -45.36 34.33 -7.03
N ALA A 916 -44.21 34.75 -6.49
CA ALA A 916 -44.07 36.01 -5.77
C ALA A 916 -44.32 37.25 -6.65
N ALA A 917 -44.05 37.16 -7.96
CA ALA A 917 -44.30 38.23 -8.92
C ALA A 917 -45.76 38.29 -9.44
N LEU A 918 -46.60 37.29 -9.14
CA LEU A 918 -48.01 37.29 -9.54
C LEU A 918 -48.86 38.23 -8.65
N PRO A 919 -49.99 38.76 -9.16
CA PRO A 919 -50.93 39.53 -8.34
C PRO A 919 -51.45 38.74 -7.13
N THR A 920 -51.67 39.41 -5.99
CA THR A 920 -52.05 38.77 -4.71
C THR A 920 -53.31 37.88 -4.82
N ALA A 921 -54.28 38.27 -5.65
CA ALA A 921 -55.48 37.48 -5.91
C ALA A 921 -55.18 36.14 -6.61
N THR A 922 -54.17 36.11 -7.48
CA THR A 922 -53.72 34.90 -8.18
C THR A 922 -52.91 33.98 -7.27
N GLN A 923 -52.09 34.56 -6.38
CA GLN A 923 -51.37 33.79 -5.36
C GLN A 923 -52.33 33.06 -4.41
N ALA A 924 -53.39 33.76 -3.94
CA ALA A 924 -54.42 33.18 -3.08
C ALA A 924 -55.17 32.02 -3.75
N ALA A 925 -55.49 32.14 -5.04
CA ALA A 925 -56.16 31.07 -5.80
C ALA A 925 -55.26 29.83 -6.00
N ILE A 926 -53.94 30.00 -6.15
CA ILE A 926 -53.00 28.88 -6.27
C ILE A 926 -52.92 28.09 -4.95
N VAL A 927 -52.86 28.79 -3.82
CA VAL A 927 -52.83 28.16 -2.48
C VAL A 927 -54.13 27.42 -2.18
N ASP A 928 -55.29 28.02 -2.52
CA ASP A 928 -56.60 27.40 -2.32
C ASP A 928 -56.76 26.11 -3.14
N ASN A 929 -56.26 26.10 -4.37
CA ASN A 929 -56.31 24.93 -5.27
C ASN A 929 -55.35 23.81 -4.82
N GLN A 930 -54.15 24.15 -4.32
CA GLN A 930 -53.23 23.17 -3.73
C GLN A 930 -53.79 22.56 -2.43
N THR A 931 -54.39 23.39 -1.58
CA THR A 931 -55.02 22.96 -0.33
C THR A 931 -56.22 22.03 -0.60
N THR A 932 -57.03 22.37 -1.62
CA THR A 932 -58.17 21.54 -2.06
C THR A 932 -57.70 20.18 -2.61
N LYS A 933 -56.57 20.13 -3.31
CA LYS A 933 -56.00 18.90 -3.86
C LYS A 933 -55.42 17.99 -2.76
N LEU A 934 -54.72 18.57 -1.78
CA LEU A 934 -54.24 17.86 -0.58
C LEU A 934 -55.38 17.30 0.27
N LEU A 935 -56.51 18.01 0.37
CA LEU A 935 -57.71 17.55 1.08
C LEU A 935 -58.49 16.45 0.32
N GLN A 936 -58.19 16.20 -0.96
CA GLN A 936 -58.77 15.09 -1.73
C GLN A 936 -57.92 13.81 -1.69
N GLU A 937 -56.67 13.89 -1.22
CA GLU A 937 -55.74 12.76 -1.08
C GLU A 937 -55.67 12.18 0.36
N VAL A 938 -56.41 12.78 1.31
CA VAL A 938 -56.68 12.28 2.67
C VAL A 938 -58.11 11.76 2.73
#